data_AF-A0A1B6M6A4-F1
#
_entry.id   AF-A0A1B6M6A4-F1
#
_cell.length_a   1.000
_cell.length_b   1.000
_cell.length_c   1.000
_cell.angle_alpha   90.00
_cell.angle_beta   90.00
_cell.angle_gamma   90.00
#
_symmetry.space_group_name_H-M   'P 1'
#
loop_
_entity.id
_entity.type
_entity.pdbx_description
1 polymer ?
#
loop_
_entity_poly.entity_id
_entity_poly.type
_entity_poly.pdbx_seq_one_letter_code
_entity_poly.pdbx_strand_id
1 'polypeptide(L)'
;SSLRVTGLTMKICQVVVAVGYLAAALALADDCVEHCTCSDGLSSVARCTQLTSDVLFPERVKHLLIDSVPGLQINLTKGFFREVGLQQLSTIKISNCFISYVDVGAFEGLNDLTDIDLSYNGLILIHRDTFESNSRLERLDLRGNPLQLTQLLKAQEDYFLKSLSLLELDLSNCQLSNIDKRLLSQVQNLQYINLKSNEIKVIDDYIFENVPLLDEVDLSDNMLMSLNDEIFEDIEELTTLNLRNNLIENIEELDLPGLKELDVSLNSIKLIKKNTFEGVADLSTLNISHNKITWISEETFKDLTELRHLDLSHNSLIGPLPKFIFEENEYLETLSIGGNNGMHIFEGFSTELPRLYKLDISDCGLHNITNSSFSSMPNLAILNASVNSLTTLNHIMMSKLHRLSTLDLSHNEITKVGAYTFSSNSHLRKLNLSNNKIHHLSPNTFETTLSLSHLDVSYNQLSYVWHANDSEYMKDNQLLNQLERLNIAGNNIKVLHKHSFSHLTNLKAINIQENPLECTSEFPAFIEWLYRDHVQPLEHTGKSDVAEEKLEKSNLQWDDLLMEVCKHQNVDQKIQIKTKPVKDEEDLDDTNEHDLNFYQYTVIEDVKLDEAKLNKETELAMEAKEVNELAEKVTSYVWPTFLVVFSIVFLLLAIGNTLALVIYNRNRNPYNTVGLRTAFTSPFKRTVVKLDTTPRYHKLYEECSVPNTPIVKGNLLGNIVSSHLNGSALSKPKSDNVV
;
A
#
# COMPACT_ATOMS: atom_id res chain seq x y z
N SER A 1 16.15 -67.61 -38.84
CA SER A 1 16.77 -66.41 -39.46
C SER A 1 15.93 -65.15 -39.26
N SER A 2 14.60 -65.17 -39.45
CA SER A 2 13.70 -64.00 -39.35
C SER A 2 13.82 -63.16 -38.06
N LEU A 3 13.90 -63.79 -36.88
CA LEU A 3 13.87 -63.12 -35.57
C LEU A 3 15.08 -62.24 -35.21
N ARG A 4 16.15 -62.18 -36.03
CA ARG A 4 17.28 -61.25 -35.79
C ARG A 4 17.17 -59.92 -36.54
N VAL A 5 16.28 -59.78 -37.51
CA VAL A 5 16.17 -58.55 -38.33
C VAL A 5 15.31 -57.49 -37.63
N THR A 6 14.20 -57.89 -37.01
CA THR A 6 13.24 -56.98 -36.34
C THR A 6 13.81 -56.31 -35.09
N GLY A 7 14.68 -57.00 -34.33
CA GLY A 7 15.33 -56.42 -33.15
C GLY A 7 16.35 -55.32 -33.48
N LEU A 8 16.93 -55.34 -34.68
CA LEU A 8 17.88 -54.33 -35.12
C LEU A 8 17.15 -53.07 -35.62
N THR A 9 16.07 -53.23 -36.40
CA THR A 9 15.27 -52.10 -36.88
C THR A 9 14.55 -51.37 -35.74
N MET A 10 14.02 -52.08 -34.73
CA MET A 10 13.47 -51.43 -33.54
C MET A 10 14.51 -50.60 -32.78
N LYS A 11 15.72 -51.11 -32.58
CA LYS A 11 16.79 -50.35 -31.92
C LYS A 11 17.26 -49.16 -32.75
N ILE A 12 17.34 -49.28 -34.07
CA ILE A 12 17.65 -48.14 -34.96
C ILE A 12 16.54 -47.09 -34.89
N CYS A 13 15.26 -47.46 -34.92
CA CYS A 13 14.15 -46.51 -34.72
C CYS A 13 14.18 -45.86 -33.33
N GLN A 14 14.48 -46.61 -32.27
CA GLN A 14 14.63 -46.04 -30.92
C GLN A 14 15.82 -45.09 -30.82
N VAL A 15 16.95 -45.37 -31.47
CA VAL A 15 18.09 -44.46 -31.53
C VAL A 15 17.79 -43.24 -32.41
N VAL A 16 17.11 -43.39 -33.54
CA VAL A 16 16.72 -42.25 -34.40
C VAL A 16 15.66 -41.38 -33.74
N VAL A 17 14.71 -41.96 -32.99
CA VAL A 17 13.76 -41.19 -32.17
C VAL A 17 14.45 -40.56 -30.96
N ALA A 18 15.36 -41.26 -30.27
CA ALA A 18 16.12 -40.68 -29.15
C ALA A 18 17.07 -39.57 -29.61
N VAL A 19 17.76 -39.71 -30.74
CA VAL A 19 18.58 -38.67 -31.37
C VAL A 19 17.70 -37.57 -31.97
N GLY A 20 16.50 -37.87 -32.44
CA GLY A 20 15.51 -36.87 -32.85
C GLY A 20 14.99 -36.04 -31.67
N TYR A 21 14.72 -36.67 -30.53
CA TYR A 21 14.40 -35.98 -29.27
C TYR A 21 15.61 -35.25 -28.68
N LEU A 22 16.84 -35.77 -28.81
CA LEU A 22 18.05 -35.07 -28.39
C LEU A 22 18.33 -33.87 -29.30
N ALA A 23 18.15 -34.00 -30.61
CA ALA A 23 18.29 -32.89 -31.56
C ALA A 23 17.19 -31.85 -31.38
N ALA A 24 15.95 -32.26 -31.08
CA ALA A 24 14.88 -31.33 -30.72
C ALA A 24 15.14 -30.64 -29.38
N ALA A 25 15.65 -31.35 -28.36
CA ALA A 25 16.01 -30.76 -27.07
C ALA A 25 17.26 -29.85 -27.15
N LEU A 26 18.21 -30.16 -28.03
CA LEU A 26 19.39 -29.31 -28.32
C LEU A 26 19.03 -28.13 -29.24
N ALA A 27 17.96 -28.22 -30.02
CA ALA A 27 17.36 -27.11 -30.78
C ALA A 27 16.30 -26.31 -29.95
N LEU A 28 16.20 -26.60 -28.65
CA LEU A 28 15.40 -25.85 -27.66
C LEU A 28 16.31 -25.23 -26.58
N ALA A 29 17.60 -25.05 -26.89
CA ALA A 29 18.57 -24.40 -26.03
C ALA A 29 18.89 -23.00 -26.56
N ASP A 30 18.33 -21.97 -25.91
CA ASP A 30 18.70 -20.55 -26.02
C ASP A 30 19.01 -20.02 -27.43
N ASP A 31 18.03 -20.15 -28.34
CA ASP A 31 18.03 -19.52 -29.67
C ASP A 31 17.76 -18.00 -29.54
N CYS A 32 18.67 -17.30 -28.87
CA CYS A 32 18.69 -15.86 -28.60
C CYS A 32 20.03 -15.28 -29.03
N VAL A 33 20.06 -14.01 -29.45
CA VAL A 33 21.28 -13.42 -30.00
C VAL A 33 22.27 -13.02 -28.91
N GLU A 34 23.56 -12.95 -29.26
CA GLU A 34 24.63 -12.55 -28.35
C GLU A 34 24.34 -11.19 -27.69
N HIS A 35 24.70 -11.06 -26.41
CA HIS A 35 24.34 -9.95 -25.52
C HIS A 35 22.83 -9.78 -25.24
N CYS A 36 21.98 -10.74 -25.62
CA CYS A 36 20.58 -10.81 -25.22
C CYS A 36 20.25 -12.07 -24.40
N THR A 37 19.16 -12.00 -23.64
CA THR A 37 18.52 -13.14 -22.97
C THR A 37 17.05 -13.16 -23.38
N CYS A 38 16.56 -14.31 -23.85
CA CYS A 38 15.20 -14.48 -24.35
C CYS A 38 14.42 -15.40 -23.42
N SER A 39 13.26 -14.96 -22.93
CA SER A 39 12.43 -15.79 -22.04
C SER A 39 11.28 -16.46 -22.79
N ASP A 40 11.23 -17.78 -22.78
CA ASP A 40 10.20 -18.59 -23.43
C ASP A 40 8.89 -18.61 -22.63
N GLY A 41 8.09 -17.55 -22.79
CA GLY A 41 6.72 -17.43 -22.29
C GLY A 41 5.71 -17.12 -23.40
N LEU A 42 4.44 -16.87 -23.04
CA LEU A 42 3.37 -16.50 -24.00
C LEU A 42 3.67 -15.24 -24.81
N SER A 43 4.59 -14.41 -24.32
CA SER A 43 5.11 -13.20 -24.92
C SER A 43 6.63 -13.29 -24.86
N SER A 44 7.29 -13.62 -25.98
CA SER A 44 8.76 -13.77 -25.98
C SER A 44 9.42 -12.39 -25.80
N VAL A 45 10.01 -12.19 -24.62
CA VAL A 45 10.77 -10.99 -24.26
C VAL A 45 12.25 -11.21 -24.55
N ALA A 46 12.87 -10.29 -25.29
CA ALA A 46 14.31 -10.20 -25.43
C ALA A 46 14.83 -9.06 -24.53
N ARG A 47 15.66 -9.40 -23.54
CA ARG A 47 16.38 -8.46 -22.68
C ARG A 47 17.81 -8.36 -23.15
N CYS A 48 18.24 -7.20 -23.65
CA CYS A 48 19.55 -7.03 -24.28
C CYS A 48 20.42 -5.99 -23.57
N THR A 49 21.73 -6.22 -23.55
CA THR A 49 22.74 -5.26 -23.09
C THR A 49 23.48 -4.55 -24.23
N GLN A 50 23.27 -4.96 -25.47
CA GLN A 50 23.71 -4.26 -26.69
C GLN A 50 22.64 -4.41 -27.78
N LEU A 51 22.68 -3.54 -28.79
CA LEU A 51 21.82 -3.61 -29.97
C LEU A 51 22.60 -3.10 -31.18
N THR A 52 22.81 -3.95 -32.19
CA THR A 52 23.60 -3.67 -33.39
C THR A 52 22.83 -4.06 -34.65
N SER A 53 23.19 -3.47 -35.79
CA SER A 53 22.61 -3.77 -37.11
C SER A 53 22.90 -5.19 -37.62
N ASP A 54 23.98 -5.78 -37.12
CA ASP A 54 24.60 -6.98 -37.70
C ASP A 54 24.00 -8.28 -37.12
N VAL A 55 22.92 -8.12 -36.35
CA VAL A 55 22.27 -9.10 -35.48
C VAL A 55 20.86 -9.38 -36.01
N LEU A 56 20.48 -10.65 -36.18
CA LEU A 56 19.14 -11.05 -36.59
C LEU A 56 18.42 -11.76 -35.44
N PHE A 57 17.36 -11.16 -34.93
CA PHE A 57 16.52 -11.73 -33.89
C PHE A 57 15.52 -12.76 -34.46
N PRO A 58 15.10 -13.76 -33.67
CA PRO A 58 14.01 -14.65 -34.05
C PRO A 58 12.67 -13.90 -34.14
N GLU A 59 11.88 -14.17 -35.19
CA GLU A 59 10.58 -13.50 -35.44
C GLU A 59 9.56 -13.59 -34.29
N ARG A 60 9.76 -14.54 -33.35
CA ARG A 60 8.90 -14.74 -32.18
C ARG A 60 8.97 -13.61 -31.14
N VAL A 61 10.02 -12.77 -31.17
CA VAL A 61 10.25 -11.72 -30.17
C VAL A 61 9.20 -10.62 -30.32
N LYS A 62 8.42 -10.40 -29.25
CA LYS A 62 7.34 -9.40 -29.18
C LYS A 62 7.64 -8.21 -28.29
N HIS A 63 8.61 -8.35 -27.38
CA HIS A 63 8.96 -7.31 -26.42
C HIS A 63 10.48 -7.16 -26.39
N LEU A 64 10.97 -6.00 -26.80
CA LEU A 64 12.38 -5.63 -26.65
C LEU A 64 12.54 -4.81 -25.37
N LEU A 65 13.51 -5.18 -24.53
CA LEU A 65 13.86 -4.46 -23.32
C LEU A 65 15.37 -4.24 -23.22
N ILE A 66 15.76 -2.97 -23.24
CA ILE A 66 17.11 -2.48 -22.96
C ILE A 66 16.96 -1.40 -21.90
N ASP A 67 17.65 -1.51 -20.78
CA ASP A 67 17.49 -0.59 -19.66
C ASP A 67 18.85 -0.37 -18.97
N SER A 68 19.21 0.90 -18.81
CA SER A 68 20.30 1.34 -17.94
C SER A 68 21.67 0.71 -18.29
N VAL A 69 22.04 0.76 -19.57
CA VAL A 69 23.34 0.30 -20.08
C VAL A 69 24.29 1.51 -20.26
N PRO A 70 25.25 1.75 -19.36
CA PRO A 70 26.05 2.97 -19.41
C PRO A 70 27.00 2.99 -20.61
N GLY A 71 26.99 4.09 -21.37
CA GLY A 71 27.88 4.29 -22.51
C GLY A 71 27.51 3.52 -23.78
N LEU A 72 26.43 2.73 -23.78
CA LEU A 72 25.82 2.22 -25.01
C LEU A 72 25.26 3.41 -25.80
N GLN A 73 25.56 3.50 -27.09
CA GLN A 73 24.97 4.49 -28.00
C GLN A 73 24.17 3.75 -29.07
N ILE A 74 22.84 3.78 -28.96
CA ILE A 74 21.94 3.25 -29.98
C ILE A 74 21.57 4.40 -30.92
N ASN A 75 21.67 4.15 -32.23
CA ASN A 75 21.27 5.08 -33.29
C ASN A 75 20.19 4.41 -34.13
N LEU A 76 18.93 4.82 -33.96
CA LEU A 76 17.79 4.17 -34.62
C LEU A 76 17.62 4.72 -36.04
N THR A 77 18.30 4.07 -37.00
CA THR A 77 18.22 4.38 -38.44
C THR A 77 16.88 3.97 -39.05
N LYS A 78 16.57 4.48 -40.26
CA LYS A 78 15.36 4.08 -41.02
C LYS A 78 15.23 2.56 -41.09
N GLY A 79 14.10 2.03 -40.65
CA GLY A 79 13.77 0.61 -40.72
C GLY A 79 14.56 -0.31 -39.77
N PHE A 80 15.36 0.22 -38.85
CA PHE A 80 16.30 -0.54 -38.00
C PHE A 80 15.72 -1.85 -37.45
N PHE A 81 14.56 -1.80 -36.80
CA PHE A 81 13.92 -2.99 -36.20
C PHE A 81 13.54 -4.06 -37.22
N ARG A 82 13.27 -3.69 -38.48
CA ARG A 82 12.98 -4.64 -39.56
C ARG A 82 14.21 -5.32 -40.12
N GLU A 83 15.35 -4.61 -40.15
CA GLU A 83 16.64 -5.14 -40.59
C GLU A 83 17.15 -6.20 -39.60
N VAL A 84 17.01 -5.95 -38.29
CA VAL A 84 17.35 -6.93 -37.23
C VAL A 84 16.26 -7.99 -36.97
N GLY A 85 15.26 -8.12 -37.85
CA GLY A 85 14.24 -9.19 -37.79
C GLY A 85 13.10 -9.00 -36.78
N LEU A 86 13.10 -7.92 -35.99
CA LEU A 86 12.13 -7.62 -34.93
C LEU A 86 10.79 -7.04 -35.46
N GLN A 87 10.22 -7.68 -36.47
CA GLN A 87 9.04 -7.17 -37.19
C GLN A 87 7.70 -7.40 -36.46
N GLN A 88 7.66 -8.31 -35.49
CA GLN A 88 6.45 -8.67 -34.72
C GLN A 88 6.43 -8.03 -33.31
N LEU A 89 7.20 -6.96 -33.09
CA LEU A 89 7.24 -6.24 -31.81
C LEU A 89 5.89 -5.60 -31.49
N SER A 90 5.39 -5.89 -30.29
CA SER A 90 4.27 -5.20 -29.65
C SER A 90 4.74 -4.15 -28.65
N THR A 91 5.89 -4.32 -27.99
CA THR A 91 6.45 -3.28 -27.10
C THR A 91 7.94 -3.09 -27.30
N ILE A 92 8.38 -1.82 -27.26
CA ILE A 92 9.79 -1.44 -27.20
C ILE A 92 10.03 -0.65 -25.93
N LYS A 93 10.94 -1.12 -25.07
CA LYS A 93 11.55 -0.29 -24.04
C LYS A 93 13.06 -0.21 -24.29
N ILE A 94 13.56 0.99 -24.50
CA ILE A 94 14.98 1.32 -24.52
C ILE A 94 15.14 2.54 -23.62
N SER A 95 15.56 2.40 -22.37
CA SER A 95 15.68 3.52 -21.43
C SER A 95 17.08 3.67 -20.86
N ASN A 96 17.50 4.91 -20.56
CA ASN A 96 18.80 5.20 -19.94
C ASN A 96 19.98 4.60 -20.76
N CYS A 97 19.91 4.71 -22.09
CA CYS A 97 20.82 4.10 -23.08
C CYS A 97 21.29 5.09 -24.18
N PHE A 98 21.36 6.39 -23.85
CA PHE A 98 21.98 7.46 -24.66
C PHE A 98 21.59 7.52 -26.16
N ILE A 99 20.32 7.24 -26.51
CA ILE A 99 19.80 7.50 -27.86
C ILE A 99 19.80 9.02 -28.11
N SER A 100 20.69 9.48 -28.98
CA SER A 100 20.77 10.89 -29.40
C SER A 100 20.06 11.17 -30.74
N TYR A 101 19.67 10.14 -31.49
CA TYR A 101 19.00 10.27 -32.79
C TYR A 101 18.00 9.12 -33.05
N VAL A 102 16.88 9.49 -33.66
CA VAL A 102 15.84 8.59 -34.18
C VAL A 102 15.46 9.06 -35.58
N ASP A 103 15.55 8.18 -36.57
CA ASP A 103 15.11 8.43 -37.94
C ASP A 103 13.56 8.43 -38.01
N VAL A 104 12.99 9.27 -38.87
CA VAL A 104 11.53 9.34 -39.12
C VAL A 104 10.93 7.98 -39.52
N GLY A 105 11.70 7.10 -40.17
CA GLY A 105 11.28 5.75 -40.53
C GLY A 105 11.80 4.65 -39.61
N ALA A 106 12.32 4.96 -38.41
CA ALA A 106 12.90 3.95 -37.51
C ALA A 106 11.92 2.82 -37.14
N PHE A 107 10.64 3.17 -36.92
CA PHE A 107 9.57 2.24 -36.53
C PHE A 107 8.66 1.83 -37.71
N GLU A 108 9.04 2.18 -38.94
CA GLU A 108 8.24 1.95 -40.15
C GLU A 108 7.93 0.47 -40.36
N GLY A 109 6.64 0.11 -40.35
CA GLY A 109 6.17 -1.25 -40.59
C GLY A 109 6.09 -2.16 -39.36
N LEU A 110 6.33 -1.63 -38.15
CA LEU A 110 5.99 -2.32 -36.89
C LEU A 110 4.48 -2.17 -36.63
N ASN A 111 3.69 -3.06 -37.25
CA ASN A 111 2.22 -2.94 -37.33
C ASN A 111 1.46 -3.43 -36.07
N ASP A 112 2.11 -4.23 -35.23
CA ASP A 112 1.54 -4.77 -33.98
C ASP A 112 2.03 -4.01 -32.72
N LEU A 113 2.77 -2.90 -32.90
CA LEU A 113 3.40 -2.09 -31.86
C LEU A 113 2.36 -1.23 -31.12
N THR A 114 2.23 -1.45 -29.81
CA THR A 114 1.31 -0.76 -28.90
C THR A 114 2.00 0.17 -27.91
N ASP A 115 3.23 -0.15 -27.49
CA ASP A 115 3.93 0.60 -26.44
C ASP A 115 5.37 0.93 -26.83
N ILE A 116 5.78 2.19 -26.64
CA ILE A 116 7.15 2.66 -26.81
C ILE A 116 7.60 3.43 -25.57
N ASP A 117 8.68 2.98 -24.92
CA ASP A 117 9.40 3.69 -23.87
C ASP A 117 10.82 4.00 -24.38
N LEU A 118 11.10 5.30 -24.52
CA LEU A 118 12.41 5.87 -24.87
C LEU A 118 12.90 6.83 -23.76
N SER A 119 12.51 6.59 -22.51
CA SER A 119 12.80 7.50 -21.39
C SER A 119 14.30 7.59 -21.03
N TYR A 120 14.72 8.76 -20.57
CA TYR A 120 16.08 9.07 -20.09
C TYR A 120 17.22 8.81 -21.09
N ASN A 121 16.97 8.96 -22.40
CA ASN A 121 17.98 8.71 -23.43
C ASN A 121 18.78 9.94 -23.88
N GLY A 122 18.35 11.15 -23.55
CA GLY A 122 19.00 12.38 -24.05
C GLY A 122 18.53 12.80 -25.45
N LEU A 123 17.33 12.37 -25.88
CA LEU A 123 16.72 12.83 -27.13
C LEU A 123 16.47 14.35 -27.08
N ILE A 124 17.04 15.09 -28.03
CA ILE A 124 16.87 16.55 -28.12
C ILE A 124 15.72 16.91 -29.09
N LEU A 125 15.56 16.10 -30.14
CA LEU A 125 14.58 16.27 -31.22
C LEU A 125 14.02 14.91 -31.61
N ILE A 126 12.73 14.88 -31.98
CA ILE A 126 12.04 13.73 -32.58
C ILE A 126 11.33 14.26 -33.83
N HIS A 127 11.27 13.50 -34.93
CA HIS A 127 10.58 13.95 -36.14
C HIS A 127 9.06 13.84 -35.96
N ARG A 128 8.29 14.84 -36.42
CA ARG A 128 6.84 14.93 -36.19
C ARG A 128 6.05 13.71 -36.68
N ASP A 129 6.53 13.07 -37.74
CA ASP A 129 5.90 11.90 -38.38
C ASP A 129 6.45 10.54 -37.93
N THR A 130 7.38 10.49 -36.95
CA THR A 130 8.14 9.26 -36.57
C THR A 130 7.25 8.06 -36.26
N PHE A 131 6.03 8.30 -35.78
CA PHE A 131 5.06 7.27 -35.40
C PHE A 131 3.78 7.27 -36.27
N GLU A 132 3.71 8.08 -37.35
CA GLU A 132 2.50 8.20 -38.18
C GLU A 132 2.04 6.84 -38.75
N SER A 133 2.99 5.96 -39.07
CA SER A 133 2.71 4.63 -39.64
C SER A 133 2.23 3.59 -38.61
N ASN A 134 2.46 3.83 -37.32
CA ASN A 134 2.26 2.83 -36.26
C ASN A 134 0.83 2.86 -35.72
N SER A 135 -0.12 2.50 -36.59
CA SER A 135 -1.60 2.55 -36.39
C SER A 135 -2.20 1.81 -35.18
N ARG A 136 -1.38 1.27 -34.26
CA ARG A 136 -1.80 0.67 -32.98
C ARG A 136 -1.01 1.19 -31.77
N LEU A 137 -0.14 2.19 -31.94
CA LEU A 137 0.65 2.76 -30.85
C LEU A 137 -0.29 3.47 -29.87
N GLU A 138 -0.56 2.84 -28.73
CA GLU A 138 -1.45 3.33 -27.66
C GLU A 138 -0.66 4.17 -26.63
N ARG A 139 0.60 3.80 -26.33
CA ARG A 139 1.43 4.47 -25.32
C ARG A 139 2.80 4.90 -25.85
N LEU A 140 3.20 6.14 -25.53
CA LEU A 140 4.53 6.69 -25.80
C LEU A 140 5.11 7.38 -24.55
N ASP A 141 6.20 6.84 -24.01
CA ASP A 141 6.95 7.41 -22.88
C ASP A 141 8.28 8.02 -23.35
N LEU A 142 8.39 9.34 -23.24
CA LEU A 142 9.56 10.13 -23.60
C LEU A 142 10.19 10.83 -22.38
N ARG A 143 9.80 10.46 -21.15
CA ARG A 143 10.22 11.11 -19.90
C ARG A 143 11.73 11.31 -19.80
N GLY A 144 12.18 12.45 -19.27
CA GLY A 144 13.59 12.68 -18.98
C GLY A 144 14.48 12.90 -20.20
N ASN A 145 13.90 13.25 -21.36
CA ASN A 145 14.64 13.65 -22.56
C ASN A 145 14.61 15.17 -22.72
N PRO A 146 15.75 15.86 -22.96
CA PRO A 146 15.82 17.33 -23.05
C PRO A 146 15.26 17.85 -24.39
N LEU A 147 13.95 17.68 -24.59
CA LEU A 147 13.23 17.95 -25.84
C LEU A 147 13.13 19.45 -26.10
N GLN A 148 13.86 19.94 -27.11
CA GLN A 148 13.89 21.37 -27.44
C GLN A 148 12.72 21.73 -28.37
N LEU A 149 11.51 21.73 -27.80
CA LEU A 149 10.24 21.93 -28.49
C LEU A 149 10.21 23.23 -29.33
N THR A 150 10.85 24.30 -28.85
CA THR A 150 11.00 25.57 -29.59
C THR A 150 11.84 25.47 -30.86
N GLN A 151 12.63 24.40 -31.03
CA GLN A 151 13.30 24.08 -32.29
C GLN A 151 12.44 23.20 -33.22
N LEU A 152 11.43 22.50 -32.71
CA LEU A 152 10.50 21.70 -33.51
C LEU A 152 9.34 22.55 -34.05
N LEU A 153 8.82 23.47 -33.23
CA LEU A 153 7.64 24.29 -33.50
C LEU A 153 8.01 25.70 -34.01
N LYS A 154 8.76 25.78 -35.11
CA LYS A 154 9.30 27.06 -35.65
C LYS A 154 8.29 27.83 -36.50
N ALA A 155 7.44 27.12 -37.25
CA ALA A 155 6.37 27.68 -38.06
C ALA A 155 5.01 27.61 -37.33
N GLN A 156 4.06 28.42 -37.77
CA GLN A 156 2.69 28.42 -37.23
C GLN A 156 1.91 27.15 -37.62
N GLU A 157 2.31 26.47 -38.70
CA GLU A 157 1.74 25.20 -39.19
C GLU A 157 2.52 23.96 -38.68
N ASP A 158 3.53 24.14 -37.81
CA ASP A 158 4.24 23.01 -37.21
C ASP A 158 3.40 22.32 -36.11
N TYR A 159 3.68 21.05 -35.86
CA TYR A 159 3.11 20.23 -34.79
C TYR A 159 4.20 19.34 -34.20
N PHE A 160 4.05 18.95 -32.94
CA PHE A 160 5.07 18.16 -32.22
C PHE A 160 5.15 16.72 -32.74
N LEU A 161 4.00 16.03 -32.75
CA LEU A 161 3.91 14.63 -33.12
C LEU A 161 2.53 14.33 -33.72
N LYS A 162 2.49 13.44 -34.71
CA LYS A 162 1.27 12.92 -35.32
C LYS A 162 1.11 11.43 -35.02
N SER A 163 0.05 11.07 -34.29
CA SER A 163 -0.39 9.69 -34.10
C SER A 163 -1.87 9.65 -33.74
N LEU A 164 -2.69 9.00 -34.56
CA LEU A 164 -4.14 8.89 -34.33
C LEU A 164 -4.53 7.73 -33.41
N SER A 165 -3.61 6.83 -33.06
CA SER A 165 -3.87 5.72 -32.12
C SER A 165 -3.44 6.03 -30.68
N LEU A 166 -2.71 7.11 -30.46
CA LEU A 166 -2.07 7.41 -29.17
C LEU A 166 -3.10 7.78 -28.11
N LEU A 167 -3.05 7.09 -26.97
CA LEU A 167 -3.92 7.26 -25.81
C LEU A 167 -3.15 7.80 -24.59
N GLU A 168 -1.89 7.40 -24.40
CA GLU A 168 -1.04 7.81 -23.29
C GLU A 168 0.28 8.45 -23.78
N LEU A 169 0.58 9.68 -23.34
CA LEU A 169 1.81 10.41 -23.69
C LEU A 169 2.54 10.92 -22.44
N ASP A 170 3.75 10.42 -22.18
CA ASP A 170 4.61 10.91 -21.10
C ASP A 170 5.73 11.84 -21.62
N LEU A 171 5.66 13.11 -21.24
CA LEU A 171 6.60 14.18 -21.52
C LEU A 171 7.16 14.79 -20.20
N SER A 172 7.14 14.04 -19.10
CA SER A 172 7.62 14.53 -17.81
C SER A 172 9.14 14.69 -17.76
N ASN A 173 9.64 15.68 -17.01
CA ASN A 173 11.07 15.97 -16.90
C ASN A 173 11.78 16.20 -18.26
N CYS A 174 11.08 16.82 -19.21
CA CYS A 174 11.56 17.08 -20.58
C CYS A 174 12.06 18.52 -20.82
N GLN A 175 12.20 19.32 -19.76
CA GLN A 175 12.68 20.71 -19.79
C GLN A 175 11.77 21.69 -20.59
N LEU A 176 10.49 21.35 -20.74
CA LEU A 176 9.50 22.19 -21.44
C LEU A 176 9.22 23.47 -20.64
N SER A 177 9.37 24.66 -21.24
CA SER A 177 9.20 25.95 -20.53
C SER A 177 7.86 26.66 -20.76
N ASN A 178 7.24 26.44 -21.92
CA ASN A 178 5.89 26.88 -22.28
C ASN A 178 5.30 25.79 -23.20
N ILE A 179 3.97 25.67 -23.24
CA ILE A 179 3.27 24.73 -24.12
C ILE A 179 2.12 25.43 -24.85
N ASP A 180 1.90 25.06 -26.11
CA ASP A 180 0.85 25.59 -26.97
C ASP A 180 0.15 24.46 -27.76
N LYS A 181 -1.00 24.76 -28.38
CA LYS A 181 -1.85 23.74 -29.01
C LYS A 181 -1.21 22.94 -30.15
N ARG A 182 -0.09 23.39 -30.72
CA ARG A 182 0.73 22.60 -31.67
C ARG A 182 1.41 21.39 -31.03
N LEU A 183 1.45 21.31 -29.69
CA LEU A 183 1.87 20.11 -28.96
C LEU A 183 0.88 18.95 -29.15
N LEU A 184 -0.43 19.24 -29.20
CA LEU A 184 -1.51 18.24 -29.12
C LEU A 184 -2.37 18.13 -30.40
N SER A 185 -2.25 19.07 -31.33
CA SER A 185 -3.11 19.22 -32.52
C SER A 185 -3.20 18.01 -33.47
N GLN A 186 -2.37 16.98 -33.31
CA GLN A 186 -2.32 15.78 -34.18
C GLN A 186 -2.34 14.45 -33.39
N VAL A 187 -2.78 14.45 -32.13
CA VAL A 187 -2.94 13.25 -31.27
C VAL A 187 -4.37 13.09 -30.72
N GLN A 188 -5.36 13.16 -31.62
CA GLN A 188 -6.79 13.38 -31.31
C GLN A 188 -7.48 12.39 -30.35
N ASN A 189 -6.92 11.19 -30.14
CA ASN A 189 -7.48 10.18 -29.25
C ASN A 189 -6.79 10.11 -27.87
N LEU A 190 -5.96 11.10 -27.53
CA LEU A 190 -5.20 11.13 -26.28
C LEU A 190 -6.15 11.18 -25.06
N GLN A 191 -5.93 10.26 -24.11
CA GLN A 191 -6.69 10.10 -22.87
C GLN A 191 -5.88 10.48 -21.63
N TYR A 192 -4.54 10.39 -21.70
CA TYR A 192 -3.64 10.76 -20.61
C TYR A 192 -2.44 11.55 -21.14
N ILE A 193 -2.14 12.67 -20.48
CA ILE A 193 -0.90 13.41 -20.69
C ILE A 193 -0.15 13.69 -19.39
N ASN A 194 1.13 13.34 -19.38
CA ASN A 194 2.05 13.65 -18.29
C ASN A 194 3.04 14.74 -18.70
N LEU A 195 2.90 15.93 -18.11
CA LEU A 195 3.78 17.10 -18.28
C LEU A 195 4.52 17.46 -16.98
N LYS A 196 4.54 16.52 -16.02
CA LYS A 196 5.14 16.69 -14.70
C LYS A 196 6.62 17.06 -14.70
N SER A 197 7.09 17.77 -13.67
CA SER A 197 8.52 18.07 -13.44
C SER A 197 9.20 18.79 -14.61
N ASN A 198 8.47 19.65 -15.32
CA ASN A 198 9.00 20.49 -16.38
C ASN A 198 9.24 21.93 -15.86
N GLU A 199 9.53 22.87 -16.76
CA GLU A 199 9.75 24.28 -16.44
C GLU A 199 8.56 25.18 -16.85
N ILE A 200 7.35 24.60 -16.99
CA ILE A 200 6.21 25.25 -17.63
C ILE A 200 5.74 26.45 -16.80
N LYS A 201 5.76 27.63 -17.41
CA LYS A 201 5.32 28.91 -16.82
C LYS A 201 4.02 29.43 -17.43
N VAL A 202 3.79 29.13 -18.70
CA VAL A 202 2.63 29.53 -19.49
C VAL A 202 2.13 28.33 -20.28
N ILE A 203 0.81 28.22 -20.33
CA ILE A 203 0.03 27.34 -21.19
C ILE A 203 -0.80 28.28 -22.06
N ASP A 204 -0.77 28.13 -23.38
CA ASP A 204 -1.63 28.93 -24.26
C ASP A 204 -3.10 28.48 -24.12
N ASP A 205 -4.03 29.42 -24.26
CA ASP A 205 -5.47 29.18 -24.27
C ASP A 205 -5.87 28.15 -25.37
N TYR A 206 -6.96 27.41 -25.16
CA TYR A 206 -7.45 26.38 -26.09
C TYR A 206 -6.45 25.24 -26.39
N ILE A 207 -5.52 24.94 -25.49
CA ILE A 207 -4.52 23.88 -25.70
C ILE A 207 -5.15 22.49 -25.92
N PHE A 208 -6.32 22.23 -25.31
CA PHE A 208 -7.00 20.94 -25.36
C PHE A 208 -8.07 20.81 -26.46
N GLU A 209 -8.34 21.87 -27.25
CA GLU A 209 -9.33 21.95 -28.36
C GLU A 209 -9.32 20.73 -29.30
N ASN A 210 -8.16 20.09 -29.47
CA ASN A 210 -7.94 18.99 -30.43
C ASN A 210 -7.83 17.60 -29.77
N VAL A 211 -8.04 17.47 -28.46
CA VAL A 211 -7.95 16.22 -27.68
C VAL A 211 -9.18 16.02 -26.76
N PRO A 212 -10.41 15.92 -27.31
CA PRO A 212 -11.66 15.92 -26.54
C PRO A 212 -11.92 14.64 -25.71
N LEU A 213 -10.99 13.67 -25.69
CA LEU A 213 -11.10 12.41 -24.94
C LEU A 213 -10.17 12.35 -23.71
N LEU A 214 -9.59 13.49 -23.31
CA LEU A 214 -8.53 13.58 -22.31
C LEU A 214 -9.08 13.46 -20.87
N ASP A 215 -8.89 12.30 -20.22
CA ASP A 215 -9.36 11.91 -18.88
C ASP A 215 -8.48 12.42 -17.74
N GLU A 216 -7.15 12.43 -17.94
CA GLU A 216 -6.16 12.73 -16.89
C GLU A 216 -5.02 13.64 -17.39
N VAL A 217 -4.79 14.76 -16.68
CA VAL A 217 -3.73 15.75 -16.96
C VAL A 217 -2.83 15.92 -15.72
N ASP A 218 -1.55 15.59 -15.86
CA ASP A 218 -0.52 15.84 -14.83
C ASP A 218 0.38 17.01 -15.21
N LEU A 219 0.20 18.14 -14.53
CA LEU A 219 1.01 19.38 -14.63
C LEU A 219 1.81 19.64 -13.34
N SER A 220 1.98 18.64 -12.47
CA SER A 220 2.67 18.83 -11.18
C SER A 220 4.17 19.11 -11.29
N ASP A 221 4.76 19.66 -10.22
CA ASP A 221 6.18 20.04 -10.15
C ASP A 221 6.62 20.98 -11.30
N ASN A 222 5.83 22.02 -11.58
CA ASN A 222 6.07 23.03 -12.64
C ASN A 222 6.17 24.46 -12.06
N MET A 223 6.11 25.51 -12.90
CA MET A 223 6.24 26.92 -12.52
C MET A 223 4.99 27.77 -12.88
N LEU A 224 3.81 27.15 -12.97
CA LEU A 224 2.55 27.85 -13.28
C LEU A 224 2.18 28.82 -12.16
N MET A 225 1.89 30.08 -12.49
CA MET A 225 1.55 31.14 -11.51
C MET A 225 0.05 31.42 -11.37
N SER A 226 -0.73 30.99 -12.36
CA SER A 226 -2.17 31.21 -12.48
C SER A 226 -2.77 30.18 -13.46
N LEU A 227 -4.09 30.04 -13.43
CA LEU A 227 -4.90 29.38 -14.46
C LEU A 227 -6.09 30.28 -14.75
N ASN A 228 -6.42 30.42 -16.03
CA ASN A 228 -7.70 30.91 -16.54
C ASN A 228 -8.60 29.72 -16.91
N ASP A 229 -9.88 30.01 -17.09
CA ASP A 229 -10.90 29.14 -17.70
C ASP A 229 -10.56 28.82 -19.16
N GLU A 230 -10.05 29.79 -19.92
CA GLU A 230 -9.76 29.68 -21.37
C GLU A 230 -8.69 28.61 -21.73
N ILE A 231 -7.90 28.09 -20.77
CA ILE A 231 -7.03 26.90 -20.96
C ILE A 231 -7.86 25.62 -21.12
N PHE A 232 -9.01 25.54 -20.45
CA PHE A 232 -9.85 24.35 -20.28
C PHE A 232 -11.17 24.40 -21.06
N GLU A 233 -11.37 25.40 -21.93
CA GLU A 233 -12.56 25.47 -22.79
C GLU A 233 -12.67 24.20 -23.68
N ASP A 234 -13.91 23.71 -23.87
CA ASP A 234 -14.27 22.49 -24.63
C ASP A 234 -13.77 21.10 -24.10
N ILE A 235 -13.23 20.96 -22.88
CA ILE A 235 -12.72 19.66 -22.34
C ILE A 235 -13.72 18.89 -21.44
N GLU A 236 -14.85 18.44 -21.99
CA GLU A 236 -15.95 17.79 -21.22
C GLU A 236 -15.55 16.49 -20.46
N GLU A 237 -14.61 15.69 -20.98
CA GLU A 237 -14.27 14.36 -20.43
C GLU A 237 -13.18 14.37 -19.32
N LEU A 238 -12.63 15.53 -18.93
CA LEU A 238 -11.54 15.61 -17.96
C LEU A 238 -12.01 15.22 -16.55
N THR A 239 -11.55 14.07 -16.02
CA THR A 239 -11.91 13.63 -14.66
C THR A 239 -10.83 13.89 -13.63
N THR A 240 -9.56 14.03 -14.02
CA THR A 240 -8.42 14.16 -13.09
C THR A 240 -7.46 15.26 -13.53
N LEU A 241 -7.29 16.28 -12.68
CA LEU A 241 -6.38 17.41 -12.91
C LEU A 241 -5.41 17.57 -11.74
N ASN A 242 -4.12 17.41 -12.02
CA ASN A 242 -3.06 17.54 -11.02
C ASN A 242 -2.14 18.73 -11.32
N LEU A 243 -2.11 19.67 -10.39
CA LEU A 243 -1.40 20.95 -10.42
C LEU A 243 -0.47 21.10 -9.20
N ARG A 244 -0.24 20.01 -8.46
CA ARG A 244 0.56 19.97 -7.23
C ARG A 244 1.95 20.57 -7.42
N ASN A 245 2.43 21.32 -6.44
CA ASN A 245 3.78 21.93 -6.42
C ASN A 245 4.03 22.83 -7.66
N ASN A 246 3.19 23.84 -7.81
CA ASN A 246 3.33 24.95 -8.74
C ASN A 246 3.44 26.28 -7.95
N LEU A 247 3.36 27.42 -8.64
CA LEU A 247 3.46 28.76 -8.06
C LEU A 247 2.10 29.49 -7.98
N ILE A 248 0.98 28.75 -8.07
CA ILE A 248 -0.38 29.32 -8.18
C ILE A 248 -0.72 30.11 -6.90
N GLU A 249 -1.04 31.39 -7.04
CA GLU A 249 -1.44 32.26 -5.90
C GLU A 249 -2.96 32.39 -5.72
N ASN A 250 -3.74 32.14 -6.77
CA ASN A 250 -5.20 32.19 -6.78
C ASN A 250 -5.72 31.15 -7.79
N ILE A 251 -6.88 30.56 -7.50
CA ILE A 251 -7.68 29.84 -8.50
C ILE A 251 -8.83 30.77 -8.87
N GLU A 252 -9.10 30.91 -10.17
CA GLU A 252 -10.21 31.71 -10.70
C GLU A 252 -11.52 30.90 -10.59
N GLU A 253 -12.42 30.98 -11.57
CA GLU A 253 -13.57 30.08 -11.71
C GLU A 253 -13.11 28.89 -12.57
N LEU A 254 -13.41 27.65 -12.16
CA LEU A 254 -13.11 26.44 -12.93
C LEU A 254 -14.41 25.87 -13.49
N ASP A 255 -14.61 25.95 -14.81
CA ASP A 255 -15.70 25.25 -15.51
C ASP A 255 -15.17 23.93 -16.06
N LEU A 256 -15.29 22.88 -15.26
CA LEU A 256 -14.79 21.53 -15.54
C LEU A 256 -15.81 20.50 -15.00
N PRO A 257 -17.01 20.41 -15.62
CA PRO A 257 -18.16 19.70 -15.04
C PRO A 257 -17.95 18.18 -14.90
N GLY A 258 -16.99 17.59 -15.62
CA GLY A 258 -16.61 16.17 -15.49
C GLY A 258 -15.62 15.86 -14.36
N LEU A 259 -15.02 16.88 -13.73
CA LEU A 259 -13.85 16.73 -12.85
C LEU A 259 -14.20 16.04 -11.52
N LYS A 260 -13.41 15.02 -11.17
CA LYS A 260 -13.62 14.15 -10.00
C LYS A 260 -12.46 14.20 -9.01
N GLU A 261 -11.24 14.44 -9.47
CA GLU A 261 -10.05 14.59 -8.64
C GLU A 261 -9.24 15.84 -9.02
N LEU A 262 -9.04 16.74 -8.05
CA LEU A 262 -8.27 17.98 -8.20
C LEU A 262 -7.19 18.07 -7.11
N ASP A 263 -5.91 18.06 -7.51
CA ASP A 263 -4.79 18.31 -6.61
C ASP A 263 -4.11 19.65 -6.95
N VAL A 264 -4.28 20.63 -6.07
CA VAL A 264 -3.68 21.97 -6.11
C VAL A 264 -2.78 22.20 -4.88
N SER A 265 -2.31 21.13 -4.25
CA SER A 265 -1.46 21.20 -3.05
C SER A 265 -0.04 21.71 -3.34
N LEU A 266 0.71 22.10 -2.30
CA LEU A 266 2.07 22.69 -2.41
C LEU A 266 2.14 23.94 -3.30
N ASN A 267 1.04 24.69 -3.44
CA ASN A 267 1.00 25.95 -4.18
C ASN A 267 1.15 27.16 -3.24
N SER A 268 0.80 28.35 -3.70
CA SER A 268 0.87 29.61 -2.92
C SER A 268 -0.51 30.26 -2.72
N ILE A 269 -1.59 29.48 -2.78
CA ILE A 269 -2.97 29.96 -2.71
C ILE A 269 -3.24 30.62 -1.36
N LYS A 270 -3.71 31.88 -1.37
CA LYS A 270 -3.95 32.69 -0.15
C LYS A 270 -5.42 32.84 0.23
N LEU A 271 -6.29 32.75 -0.77
CA LEU A 271 -7.73 33.00 -0.68
C LEU A 271 -8.45 32.06 -1.65
N ILE A 272 -9.58 31.50 -1.20
CA ILE A 272 -10.57 30.85 -2.07
C ILE A 272 -11.78 31.78 -2.13
N LYS A 273 -12.35 31.99 -3.32
CA LYS A 273 -13.59 32.78 -3.50
C LYS A 273 -14.79 31.82 -3.37
N LYS A 274 -15.96 32.33 -2.98
CA LYS A 274 -17.20 31.53 -2.85
C LYS A 274 -17.62 30.77 -4.14
N ASN A 275 -17.14 31.21 -5.30
CA ASN A 275 -17.43 30.68 -6.63
C ASN A 275 -16.24 29.93 -7.27
N THR A 276 -15.10 29.79 -6.59
CA THR A 276 -13.91 29.12 -7.13
C THR A 276 -14.17 27.65 -7.54
N PHE A 277 -15.24 27.04 -7.04
CA PHE A 277 -15.63 25.67 -7.33
C PHE A 277 -17.05 25.52 -7.93
N GLU A 278 -17.65 26.60 -8.46
CA GLU A 278 -19.04 26.60 -8.95
C GLU A 278 -19.25 25.67 -10.17
N GLY A 279 -18.23 25.53 -11.04
CA GLY A 279 -18.25 24.66 -12.23
C GLY A 279 -17.63 23.26 -12.09
N VAL A 280 -17.39 22.78 -10.86
CA VAL A 280 -16.78 21.45 -10.58
C VAL A 280 -17.63 20.60 -9.61
N ALA A 281 -18.94 20.55 -9.82
CA ALA A 281 -19.90 19.91 -8.90
C ALA A 281 -19.71 18.39 -8.70
N ASP A 282 -19.15 17.68 -9.69
CA ASP A 282 -18.85 16.23 -9.67
C ASP A 282 -17.61 15.87 -8.81
N LEU A 283 -16.92 16.88 -8.25
CA LEU A 283 -15.62 16.72 -7.61
C LEU A 283 -15.71 15.93 -6.30
N SER A 284 -15.09 14.75 -6.28
CA SER A 284 -15.13 13.83 -5.14
C SER A 284 -13.85 13.84 -4.30
N THR A 285 -12.71 14.22 -4.88
CA THR A 285 -11.42 14.41 -4.18
C THR A 285 -10.87 15.81 -4.45
N LEU A 286 -10.64 16.59 -3.38
CA LEU A 286 -10.08 17.94 -3.42
C LEU A 286 -8.89 18.06 -2.45
N ASN A 287 -7.68 18.24 -2.99
CA ASN A 287 -6.47 18.43 -2.21
C ASN A 287 -5.92 19.85 -2.40
N ILE A 288 -6.06 20.68 -1.36
CA ILE A 288 -5.51 22.06 -1.29
C ILE A 288 -4.48 22.18 -0.14
N SER A 289 -3.92 21.06 0.30
CA SER A 289 -2.93 21.02 1.39
C SER A 289 -1.64 21.79 1.05
N HIS A 290 -0.87 22.17 2.08
CA HIS A 290 0.39 22.90 1.94
C HIS A 290 0.28 24.20 1.10
N ASN A 291 -0.81 24.95 1.29
CA ASN A 291 -1.01 26.29 0.71
C ASN A 291 -0.89 27.37 1.79
N LYS A 292 -1.34 28.60 1.52
CA LYS A 292 -1.23 29.78 2.40
C LYS A 292 -2.60 30.34 2.78
N ILE A 293 -3.64 29.51 2.74
CA ILE A 293 -5.02 29.92 2.97
C ILE A 293 -5.21 30.28 4.44
N THR A 294 -5.70 31.49 4.72
CA THR A 294 -5.93 31.98 6.09
C THR A 294 -7.38 31.93 6.53
N TRP A 295 -8.32 31.91 5.58
CA TRP A 295 -9.76 31.89 5.82
C TRP A 295 -10.50 31.21 4.67
N ILE A 296 -11.65 30.59 4.99
CA ILE A 296 -12.55 29.90 4.07
C ILE A 296 -13.98 30.34 4.42
N SER A 297 -14.83 30.57 3.42
CA SER A 297 -16.22 31.00 3.64
C SER A 297 -17.15 29.83 3.95
N GLU A 298 -18.33 30.12 4.49
CA GLU A 298 -19.34 29.11 4.79
C GLU A 298 -19.90 28.46 3.50
N GLU A 299 -19.90 29.20 2.39
CA GLU A 299 -20.37 28.74 1.08
C GLU A 299 -19.29 28.04 0.23
N THR A 300 -18.01 28.01 0.66
CA THR A 300 -16.89 27.69 -0.24
C THR A 300 -16.94 26.28 -0.85
N PHE A 301 -17.55 25.29 -0.18
CA PHE A 301 -17.69 23.92 -0.70
C PHE A 301 -19.13 23.58 -1.08
N LYS A 302 -20.04 24.57 -1.11
CA LYS A 302 -21.49 24.36 -1.20
C LYS A 302 -21.90 23.55 -2.43
N ASP A 303 -21.28 23.78 -3.57
CA ASP A 303 -21.70 23.14 -4.83
C ASP A 303 -20.98 21.79 -5.09
N LEU A 304 -20.02 21.42 -4.22
CA LEU A 304 -19.27 20.15 -4.25
C LEU A 304 -20.06 18.98 -3.63
N THR A 305 -21.24 18.69 -4.17
CA THR A 305 -22.20 17.77 -3.52
C THR A 305 -21.74 16.30 -3.44
N GLU A 306 -20.88 15.83 -4.37
CA GLU A 306 -20.28 14.48 -4.36
C GLU A 306 -18.93 14.38 -3.63
N LEU A 307 -18.52 15.43 -2.88
CA LEU A 307 -17.23 15.48 -2.17
C LEU A 307 -17.11 14.41 -1.09
N ARG A 308 -16.06 13.59 -1.17
CA ARG A 308 -15.73 12.49 -0.24
C ARG A 308 -14.43 12.71 0.50
N HIS A 309 -13.44 13.29 -0.17
CA HIS A 309 -12.09 13.45 0.34
C HIS A 309 -11.64 14.90 0.22
N LEU A 310 -11.53 15.59 1.36
CA LEU A 310 -11.07 16.97 1.44
C LEU A 310 -9.81 17.07 2.29
N ASP A 311 -8.74 17.61 1.69
CA ASP A 311 -7.49 17.90 2.39
C ASP A 311 -7.15 19.40 2.34
N LEU A 312 -7.22 20.04 3.51
CA LEU A 312 -6.87 21.44 3.76
C LEU A 312 -5.64 21.56 4.69
N SER A 313 -4.91 20.46 4.90
CA SER A 313 -3.82 20.42 5.88
C SER A 313 -2.65 21.35 5.52
N HIS A 314 -1.84 21.72 6.52
CA HIS A 314 -0.68 22.58 6.38
C HIS A 314 -0.95 23.91 5.64
N ASN A 315 -2.10 24.52 5.90
CA ASN A 315 -2.44 25.88 5.49
C ASN A 315 -2.14 26.87 6.63
N SER A 316 -2.82 28.01 6.70
CA SER A 316 -2.68 29.00 7.78
C SER A 316 -4.04 29.40 8.35
N LEU A 317 -4.99 28.46 8.39
CA LEU A 317 -6.38 28.70 8.76
C LEU A 317 -6.51 29.18 10.21
N ILE A 318 -7.22 30.29 10.39
CA ILE A 318 -7.54 30.87 11.70
C ILE A 318 -8.92 30.37 12.14
N GLY A 319 -9.02 29.87 13.37
CA GLY A 319 -10.22 29.18 13.86
C GLY A 319 -11.15 30.00 14.76
N PRO A 320 -12.34 29.47 15.09
CA PRO A 320 -12.91 28.22 14.58
C PRO A 320 -13.39 28.34 13.12
N LEU A 321 -13.54 27.20 12.43
CA LEU A 321 -14.14 27.16 11.09
C LEU A 321 -15.64 27.52 11.14
N PRO A 322 -16.24 28.02 10.04
CA PRO A 322 -17.68 28.24 9.93
C PRO A 322 -18.47 26.94 10.17
N LYS A 323 -19.66 27.05 10.75
CA LYS A 323 -20.37 25.86 11.27
C LYS A 323 -21.20 25.14 10.22
N PHE A 324 -21.56 25.83 9.14
CA PHE A 324 -22.32 25.30 8.01
C PHE A 324 -21.42 25.13 6.76
N ILE A 325 -20.08 25.18 6.92
CA ILE A 325 -19.08 25.00 5.84
C ILE A 325 -19.22 23.69 5.04
N PHE A 326 -19.95 22.72 5.58
CA PHE A 326 -20.26 21.44 4.95
C PHE A 326 -21.77 21.17 4.87
N GLU A 327 -22.61 22.21 4.66
CA GLU A 327 -24.07 22.07 4.67
C GLU A 327 -24.61 21.12 3.59
N GLU A 328 -24.02 21.13 2.39
CA GLU A 328 -24.45 20.30 1.25
C GLU A 328 -23.58 19.03 1.06
N ASN A 329 -22.48 18.88 1.83
CA ASN A 329 -21.46 17.83 1.61
C ASN A 329 -21.73 16.56 2.44
N GLU A 330 -22.98 16.04 2.45
CA GLU A 330 -23.37 14.83 3.21
C GLU A 330 -22.54 13.57 2.89
N TYR A 331 -21.85 13.57 1.74
CA TYR A 331 -21.05 12.47 1.22
C TYR A 331 -19.64 12.38 1.82
N LEU A 332 -19.19 13.39 2.58
CA LEU A 332 -17.80 13.51 3.06
C LEU A 332 -17.37 12.31 3.92
N GLU A 333 -16.36 11.57 3.45
CA GLU A 333 -15.86 10.32 4.06
C GLU A 333 -14.57 10.58 4.89
N THR A 334 -13.71 11.49 4.43
CA THR A 334 -12.46 11.85 5.10
C THR A 334 -12.17 13.36 5.04
N LEU A 335 -11.80 13.95 6.19
CA LEU A 335 -11.44 15.36 6.31
C LEU A 335 -10.07 15.51 6.99
N SER A 336 -9.11 16.14 6.31
CA SER A 336 -7.84 16.57 6.89
C SER A 336 -7.80 18.09 7.02
N ILE A 337 -7.64 18.60 8.25
CA ILE A 337 -7.38 20.03 8.51
C ILE A 337 -6.13 20.27 9.36
N GLY A 338 -5.33 19.22 9.61
CA GLY A 338 -4.12 19.29 10.45
C GLY A 338 -3.04 20.27 9.95
N GLY A 339 -2.08 20.66 10.79
CA GLY A 339 -1.04 21.63 10.44
C GLY A 339 -1.53 23.08 10.33
N ASN A 340 -2.77 23.37 10.72
CA ASN A 340 -3.35 24.72 10.74
C ASN A 340 -3.26 25.33 12.15
N ASN A 341 -2.04 25.65 12.58
CA ASN A 341 -1.73 26.00 13.97
C ASN A 341 -2.45 27.25 14.54
N GLY A 342 -3.05 28.09 13.68
CA GLY A 342 -3.89 29.23 14.06
C GLY A 342 -5.33 28.88 14.44
N MET A 343 -5.73 27.60 14.39
CA MET A 343 -7.10 27.20 14.69
C MET A 343 -7.46 27.35 16.17
N HIS A 344 -6.60 26.87 17.08
CA HIS A 344 -6.69 26.95 18.55
C HIS A 344 -7.91 26.30 19.25
N ILE A 345 -9.08 26.27 18.61
CA ILE A 345 -10.34 25.71 19.12
C ILE A 345 -11.02 24.94 17.98
N PHE A 346 -11.49 23.72 18.27
CA PHE A 346 -12.36 22.96 17.37
C PHE A 346 -13.75 22.86 18.00
N GLU A 347 -14.79 23.39 17.34
CA GLU A 347 -16.17 23.37 17.84
C GLU A 347 -17.06 22.30 17.18
N GLY A 348 -16.62 21.67 16.09
CA GLY A 348 -17.43 20.80 15.23
C GLY A 348 -18.34 21.57 14.26
N PHE A 349 -19.21 20.84 13.57
CA PHE A 349 -20.10 21.36 12.51
C PHE A 349 -21.58 21.22 12.87
N SER A 350 -22.44 22.07 12.32
CA SER A 350 -23.90 22.01 12.48
C SER A 350 -24.54 20.84 11.73
N THR A 351 -23.99 20.49 10.59
CA THR A 351 -24.51 19.46 9.67
C THR A 351 -24.00 18.08 10.06
N GLU A 352 -24.88 17.08 10.09
CA GLU A 352 -24.51 15.68 10.28
C GLU A 352 -23.70 15.19 9.07
N LEU A 353 -22.52 14.61 9.32
CA LEU A 353 -21.64 14.01 8.32
C LEU A 353 -21.67 12.48 8.50
N PRO A 354 -22.73 11.80 8.02
CA PRO A 354 -22.97 10.39 8.34
C PRO A 354 -21.93 9.43 7.74
N ARG A 355 -21.10 9.88 6.79
CA ARG A 355 -20.05 9.05 6.16
C ARG A 355 -18.66 9.31 6.72
N LEU A 356 -18.46 10.38 7.49
CA LEU A 356 -17.12 10.77 7.92
C LEU A 356 -16.55 9.75 8.91
N TYR A 357 -15.59 8.95 8.44
CA TYR A 357 -14.95 7.90 9.23
C TYR A 357 -13.52 8.27 9.65
N LYS A 358 -12.87 9.22 8.96
CA LYS A 358 -11.54 9.75 9.31
C LYS A 358 -11.57 11.28 9.43
N LEU A 359 -11.02 11.78 10.54
CA LEU A 359 -10.79 13.19 10.80
C LEU A 359 -9.35 13.40 11.30
N ASP A 360 -8.65 14.37 10.71
CA ASP A 360 -7.33 14.81 11.17
C ASP A 360 -7.35 16.30 11.58
N ILE A 361 -7.08 16.55 12.86
CA ILE A 361 -6.99 17.86 13.52
C ILE A 361 -5.65 18.02 14.26
N SER A 362 -4.60 17.29 13.84
CA SER A 362 -3.26 17.39 14.43
C SER A 362 -2.53 18.68 14.08
N ASP A 363 -1.60 19.18 14.90
CA ASP A 363 -0.85 20.43 14.65
C ASP A 363 -1.75 21.65 14.33
N CYS A 364 -2.93 21.70 14.96
CA CYS A 364 -3.91 22.79 14.85
C CYS A 364 -3.81 23.80 16.02
N GLY A 365 -2.75 23.69 16.84
CA GLY A 365 -2.54 24.53 18.02
C GLY A 365 -3.67 24.45 19.05
N LEU A 366 -4.44 23.35 19.06
CA LEU A 366 -5.68 23.21 19.81
C LEU A 366 -5.41 23.11 21.30
N HIS A 367 -6.02 24.00 22.09
CA HIS A 367 -6.01 23.92 23.56
C HIS A 367 -7.41 23.56 24.12
N ASN A 368 -8.44 23.57 23.27
CA ASN A 368 -9.82 23.29 23.63
C ASN A 368 -10.56 22.57 22.49
N ILE A 369 -11.27 21.50 22.82
CA ILE A 369 -12.25 20.84 21.95
C ILE A 369 -13.52 20.66 22.78
N THR A 370 -14.68 21.05 22.24
CA THR A 370 -15.90 21.15 23.04
C THR A 370 -16.61 19.80 23.20
N ASN A 371 -17.42 19.68 24.25
CA ASN A 371 -18.23 18.48 24.51
C ASN A 371 -19.18 18.09 23.36
N SER A 372 -19.45 19.02 22.43
CA SER A 372 -20.31 18.81 21.26
C SER A 372 -19.55 18.58 19.96
N SER A 373 -18.22 18.79 19.89
CA SER A 373 -17.47 18.89 18.62
C SER A 373 -17.46 17.64 17.74
N PHE A 374 -17.77 16.47 18.31
CA PHE A 374 -17.88 15.21 17.57
C PHE A 374 -19.33 14.70 17.44
N SER A 375 -20.34 15.52 17.79
CA SER A 375 -21.74 15.08 17.79
C SER A 375 -22.25 14.77 16.38
N SER A 376 -21.85 15.57 15.39
CA SER A 376 -22.24 15.48 13.99
C SER A 376 -21.45 14.47 13.15
N MET A 377 -20.56 13.68 13.77
CA MET A 377 -19.71 12.69 13.09
C MET A 377 -19.90 11.30 13.71
N PRO A 378 -21.14 10.76 13.71
CA PRO A 378 -21.53 9.59 14.53
C PRO A 378 -20.85 8.28 14.13
N ASN A 379 -20.26 8.21 12.93
CA ASN A 379 -19.57 7.04 12.40
C ASN A 379 -18.03 7.18 12.41
N LEU A 380 -17.48 8.22 13.06
CA LEU A 380 -16.03 8.47 13.11
C LEU A 380 -15.28 7.29 13.76
N ALA A 381 -14.33 6.73 13.00
CA ALA A 381 -13.57 5.53 13.36
C ALA A 381 -12.08 5.81 13.58
N ILE A 382 -11.54 6.86 12.94
CA ILE A 382 -10.14 7.29 13.05
C ILE A 382 -10.13 8.78 13.38
N LEU A 383 -9.56 9.15 14.53
CA LEU A 383 -9.32 10.54 14.93
C LEU A 383 -7.83 10.74 15.22
N ASN A 384 -7.19 11.62 14.47
CA ASN A 384 -5.88 12.16 14.82
C ASN A 384 -6.04 13.58 15.39
N ALA A 385 -5.62 13.76 16.64
CA ALA A 385 -5.57 15.05 17.32
C ALA A 385 -4.20 15.27 18.00
N SER A 386 -3.16 14.60 17.50
CA SER A 386 -1.77 14.71 17.97
C SER A 386 -1.17 16.11 17.76
N VAL A 387 -0.01 16.39 18.35
CA VAL A 387 0.75 17.64 18.16
C VAL A 387 -0.12 18.87 18.48
N ASN A 388 -0.75 18.88 19.66
CA ASN A 388 -1.65 19.96 20.09
C ASN A 388 -1.33 20.37 21.54
N SER A 389 -2.12 21.28 22.12
CA SER A 389 -1.98 21.77 23.49
C SER A 389 -3.12 21.27 24.41
N LEU A 390 -3.69 20.09 24.14
CA LEU A 390 -4.82 19.56 24.91
C LEU A 390 -4.37 19.11 26.29
N THR A 391 -4.99 19.63 27.35
CA THR A 391 -4.57 19.38 28.75
C THR A 391 -5.37 18.29 29.47
N THR A 392 -6.56 17.97 28.96
CA THR A 392 -7.51 17.00 29.56
C THR A 392 -8.36 16.31 28.50
N LEU A 393 -8.89 15.12 28.81
CA LEU A 393 -9.86 14.39 27.99
C LEU A 393 -11.17 14.20 28.76
N ASN A 394 -12.29 14.72 28.24
CA ASN A 394 -13.58 14.61 28.89
C ASN A 394 -14.41 13.43 28.34
N HIS A 395 -14.94 12.60 29.24
CA HIS A 395 -15.87 11.50 28.91
C HIS A 395 -17.08 11.95 28.08
N ILE A 396 -17.61 13.17 28.29
CA ILE A 396 -18.77 13.68 27.52
C ILE A 396 -18.43 13.81 26.03
N MET A 397 -17.23 14.26 25.71
CA MET A 397 -16.75 14.40 24.32
C MET A 397 -16.49 13.03 23.68
N MET A 398 -15.79 12.15 24.40
CA MET A 398 -15.56 10.76 23.95
C MET A 398 -16.85 9.96 23.80
N SER A 399 -17.92 10.31 24.54
CA SER A 399 -19.23 9.64 24.48
C SER A 399 -19.92 9.71 23.12
N LYS A 400 -19.48 10.59 22.22
CA LYS A 400 -20.00 10.69 20.84
C LYS A 400 -19.38 9.67 19.89
N LEU A 401 -18.16 9.23 20.18
CA LEU A 401 -17.29 8.53 19.25
C LEU A 401 -17.49 6.99 19.30
N HIS A 402 -18.72 6.54 19.09
CA HIS A 402 -19.11 5.13 19.29
C HIS A 402 -18.40 4.12 18.37
N ARG A 403 -17.95 4.55 17.18
CA ARG A 403 -17.22 3.70 16.22
C ARG A 403 -15.70 3.81 16.30
N LEU A 404 -15.16 4.60 17.23
CA LEU A 404 -13.74 4.91 17.29
C LEU A 404 -12.91 3.64 17.47
N SER A 405 -12.06 3.37 16.48
CA SER A 405 -11.11 2.25 16.42
C SER A 405 -9.67 2.72 16.61
N THR A 406 -9.33 3.92 16.13
CA THR A 406 -7.99 4.50 16.23
C THR A 406 -8.10 5.93 16.77
N LEU A 407 -7.37 6.20 17.86
CA LEU A 407 -7.27 7.52 18.48
C LEU A 407 -5.80 7.89 18.68
N ASP A 408 -5.35 8.96 18.03
CA ASP A 408 -4.04 9.55 18.29
C ASP A 408 -4.19 10.90 19.01
N LEU A 409 -3.57 10.97 20.19
CA LEU A 409 -3.50 12.11 21.09
C LEU A 409 -2.06 12.36 21.54
N SER A 410 -1.07 11.86 20.78
CA SER A 410 0.34 12.05 21.08
C SER A 410 0.78 13.51 21.00
N HIS A 411 1.95 13.84 21.57
CA HIS A 411 2.52 15.20 21.55
C HIS A 411 1.51 16.25 22.01
N ASN A 412 1.00 16.07 23.23
CA ASN A 412 -0.01 16.94 23.85
C ASN A 412 0.35 17.25 25.31
N GLU A 413 -0.50 18.02 25.98
CA GLU A 413 -0.31 18.50 27.34
C GLU A 413 -1.13 17.71 28.38
N ILE A 414 -1.56 16.48 28.05
CA ILE A 414 -2.51 15.71 28.86
C ILE A 414 -1.83 15.25 30.14
N THR A 415 -2.30 15.76 31.28
CA THR A 415 -1.75 15.42 32.61
C THR A 415 -2.40 14.19 33.24
N LYS A 416 -3.66 13.90 32.87
CA LYS A 416 -4.48 12.80 33.39
C LYS A 416 -5.50 12.34 32.35
N VAL A 417 -5.62 11.03 32.18
CA VAL A 417 -6.81 10.40 31.59
C VAL A 417 -7.76 10.01 32.72
N GLY A 418 -9.06 10.25 32.55
CA GLY A 418 -10.05 9.93 33.57
C GLY A 418 -10.36 8.42 33.63
N ALA A 419 -10.81 7.97 34.80
CA ALA A 419 -11.63 6.76 34.85
C ALA A 419 -12.88 6.98 33.98
N TYR A 420 -13.32 5.95 33.26
CA TYR A 420 -14.49 5.99 32.37
C TYR A 420 -14.40 6.97 31.18
N THR A 421 -13.23 7.59 30.91
CA THR A 421 -13.06 8.49 29.74
C THR A 421 -13.42 7.79 28.43
N PHE A 422 -13.12 6.50 28.27
CA PHE A 422 -13.43 5.71 27.06
C PHE A 422 -14.66 4.80 27.20
N SER A 423 -15.55 5.09 28.16
CA SER A 423 -16.75 4.29 28.50
C SER A 423 -17.69 3.97 27.32
N SER A 424 -17.66 4.76 26.25
CA SER A 424 -18.51 4.60 25.07
C SER A 424 -17.77 4.10 23.81
N ASN A 425 -16.48 3.79 23.92
CA ASN A 425 -15.58 3.53 22.80
C ASN A 425 -15.11 2.05 22.77
N SER A 426 -16.06 1.11 22.86
CA SER A 426 -15.78 -0.33 22.94
C SER A 426 -15.08 -0.92 21.71
N HIS A 427 -15.14 -0.21 20.58
CA HIS A 427 -14.45 -0.56 19.33
C HIS A 427 -12.97 -0.13 19.29
N LEU A 428 -12.46 0.58 20.30
CA LEU A 428 -11.11 1.14 20.29
C LEU A 428 -10.05 0.03 20.25
N ARG A 429 -9.25 0.01 19.19
CA ARG A 429 -8.17 -0.98 18.92
C ARG A 429 -6.77 -0.37 19.07
N LYS A 430 -6.56 0.86 18.60
CA LYS A 430 -5.29 1.59 18.72
C LYS A 430 -5.49 2.90 19.51
N LEU A 431 -4.68 3.11 20.54
CA LEU A 431 -4.66 4.33 21.35
C LEU A 431 -3.21 4.82 21.52
N ASN A 432 -2.90 5.99 20.96
CA ASN A 432 -1.62 6.67 21.14
C ASN A 432 -1.79 7.89 22.07
N LEU A 433 -1.09 7.84 23.21
CA LEU A 433 -1.01 8.89 24.24
C LEU A 433 0.46 9.26 24.51
N SER A 434 1.39 8.92 23.61
CA SER A 434 2.81 9.20 23.77
C SER A 434 3.12 10.70 23.87
N ASN A 435 4.29 11.07 24.39
CA ASN A 435 4.73 12.48 24.45
C ASN A 435 3.70 13.39 25.13
N ASN A 436 3.32 13.03 26.35
CA ASN A 436 2.32 13.73 27.18
C ASN A 436 2.82 13.86 28.63
N LYS A 437 1.96 14.28 29.57
CA LYS A 437 2.33 14.54 30.97
C LYS A 437 1.59 13.62 31.95
N ILE A 438 1.22 12.41 31.50
CA ILE A 438 0.44 11.45 32.28
C ILE A 438 1.31 10.82 33.37
N HIS A 439 0.90 10.99 34.63
CA HIS A 439 1.59 10.39 35.79
C HIS A 439 1.06 9.01 36.20
N HIS A 440 -0.15 8.66 35.77
CA HIS A 440 -0.89 7.47 36.23
C HIS A 440 -1.96 7.05 35.23
N LEU A 441 -2.13 5.73 35.04
CA LEU A 441 -3.18 5.13 34.21
C LEU A 441 -4.08 4.25 35.08
N SER A 442 -5.34 4.64 35.24
CA SER A 442 -6.29 3.85 36.04
C SER A 442 -6.80 2.64 35.23
N PRO A 443 -6.93 1.45 35.84
CA PRO A 443 -7.65 0.33 35.21
C PRO A 443 -9.04 0.70 34.68
N ASN A 444 -9.78 1.54 35.42
CA ASN A 444 -11.11 2.01 35.05
C ASN A 444 -11.13 2.97 33.83
N THR A 445 -9.97 3.38 33.32
CA THR A 445 -9.87 4.05 32.01
C THR A 445 -10.14 3.06 30.87
N PHE A 446 -9.83 1.77 31.05
CA PHE A 446 -9.90 0.72 30.03
C PHE A 446 -11.05 -0.29 30.22
N GLU A 447 -11.95 -0.04 31.19
CA GLU A 447 -13.02 -0.96 31.63
C GLU A 447 -13.93 -1.44 30.48
N THR A 448 -14.09 -0.62 29.44
CA THR A 448 -14.93 -0.87 28.26
C THR A 448 -14.15 -1.08 26.97
N THR A 449 -12.85 -0.75 26.94
CA THR A 449 -12.00 -0.84 25.72
C THR A 449 -11.39 -2.24 25.60
N LEU A 450 -12.23 -3.27 25.70
CA LEU A 450 -11.80 -4.68 25.68
C LEU A 450 -11.21 -5.11 24.32
N SER A 451 -11.45 -4.32 23.26
CA SER A 451 -10.90 -4.51 21.91
C SER A 451 -9.48 -3.94 21.72
N LEU A 452 -8.91 -3.28 22.75
CA LEU A 452 -7.65 -2.54 22.61
C LEU A 452 -6.47 -3.50 22.40
N SER A 453 -5.83 -3.40 21.23
CA SER A 453 -4.69 -4.22 20.82
C SER A 453 -3.36 -3.47 20.79
N HIS A 454 -3.39 -2.13 20.71
CA HIS A 454 -2.21 -1.27 20.72
C HIS A 454 -2.41 -0.12 21.72
N LEU A 455 -1.47 0.03 22.65
CA LEU A 455 -1.42 1.14 23.60
C LEU A 455 -0.01 1.73 23.62
N ASP A 456 0.11 2.99 23.21
CA ASP A 456 1.34 3.77 23.38
C ASP A 456 1.15 4.84 24.46
N VAL A 457 1.99 4.79 25.48
CA VAL A 457 2.06 5.75 26.59
C VAL A 457 3.53 6.14 26.86
N SER A 458 4.39 6.05 25.84
CA SER A 458 5.80 6.45 25.91
C SER A 458 5.98 7.96 26.13
N TYR A 459 7.17 8.38 26.58
CA TYR A 459 7.50 9.79 26.89
C TYR A 459 6.40 10.49 27.71
N ASN A 460 6.01 9.82 28.79
CA ASN A 460 5.09 10.33 29.80
C ASN A 460 5.82 10.39 31.16
N GLN A 461 5.07 10.56 32.24
CA GLN A 461 5.61 10.76 33.59
C GLN A 461 5.21 9.63 34.54
N LEU A 462 4.95 8.44 33.98
CA LEU A 462 4.63 7.22 34.72
C LEU A 462 5.83 6.79 35.56
N SER A 463 5.62 6.54 36.84
CA SER A 463 6.66 5.95 37.72
C SER A 463 6.50 4.44 37.94
N TYR A 464 5.39 3.89 37.43
CA TYR A 464 4.97 2.50 37.37
C TYR A 464 3.85 2.42 36.32
N VAL A 465 3.57 1.23 35.76
CA VAL A 465 2.45 1.06 34.83
C VAL A 465 1.14 0.83 35.62
N TRP A 466 1.11 -0.22 36.44
CA TRP A 466 0.00 -0.58 37.33
C TRP A 466 0.53 -1.22 38.62
N HIS A 467 -0.09 -0.96 39.78
CA HIS A 467 0.26 -1.61 41.06
C HIS A 467 -0.23 -3.06 41.10
N ALA A 468 0.17 -3.81 42.14
CA ALA A 468 -0.31 -5.17 42.37
C ALA A 468 -1.86 -5.26 42.42
N ASN A 469 -2.51 -4.37 43.19
CA ASN A 469 -3.98 -4.32 43.31
C ASN A 469 -4.67 -3.98 41.97
N ASP A 470 -4.09 -3.04 41.20
CA ASP A 470 -4.57 -2.69 39.87
C ASP A 470 -4.48 -3.89 38.93
N SER A 471 -3.36 -4.62 38.98
CA SER A 471 -3.08 -5.82 38.18
C SER A 471 -4.05 -6.97 38.50
N GLU A 472 -4.39 -7.14 39.78
CA GLU A 472 -5.36 -8.12 40.25
C GLU A 472 -6.78 -7.76 39.76
N TYR A 473 -7.18 -6.49 39.91
CA TYR A 473 -8.45 -5.99 39.39
C TYR A 473 -8.56 -6.11 37.85
N MET A 474 -7.50 -5.75 37.11
CA MET A 474 -7.47 -5.89 35.64
C MET A 474 -7.62 -7.34 35.21
N LYS A 475 -6.91 -8.26 35.86
CA LYS A 475 -7.00 -9.70 35.61
C LYS A 475 -8.41 -10.26 35.88
N ASP A 476 -9.01 -9.93 37.02
CA ASP A 476 -10.34 -10.42 37.41
C ASP A 476 -11.45 -9.88 36.49
N ASN A 477 -11.28 -8.67 35.95
CA ASN A 477 -12.21 -8.03 35.01
C ASN A 477 -11.81 -8.21 33.53
N GLN A 478 -10.77 -9.00 33.23
CA GLN A 478 -10.27 -9.32 31.88
C GLN A 478 -9.85 -8.09 31.04
N LEU A 479 -9.42 -7.02 31.70
CA LEU A 479 -9.04 -5.75 31.07
C LEU A 479 -7.72 -5.89 30.31
N LEU A 480 -7.66 -5.29 29.12
CA LEU A 480 -6.50 -5.32 28.21
C LEU A 480 -6.04 -6.74 27.80
N ASN A 481 -6.87 -7.78 27.97
CA ASN A 481 -6.53 -9.15 27.55
C ASN A 481 -6.26 -9.29 26.03
N GLN A 482 -6.71 -8.35 25.19
CA GLN A 482 -6.45 -8.32 23.74
C GLN A 482 -5.21 -7.49 23.34
N LEU A 483 -4.47 -6.93 24.32
CA LEU A 483 -3.35 -6.05 24.06
C LEU A 483 -2.16 -6.82 23.47
N GLU A 484 -1.82 -6.53 22.21
CA GLU A 484 -0.72 -7.16 21.48
C GLU A 484 0.58 -6.34 21.53
N ARG A 485 0.46 -5.01 21.58
CA ARG A 485 1.60 -4.07 21.60
C ARG A 485 1.43 -3.03 22.70
N LEU A 486 2.46 -2.88 23.53
CA LEU A 486 2.52 -1.90 24.61
C LEU A 486 3.83 -1.10 24.55
N ASN A 487 3.76 0.22 24.42
CA ASN A 487 4.93 1.08 24.50
C ASN A 487 4.88 1.92 25.79
N ILE A 488 5.86 1.71 26.68
CA ILE A 488 6.06 2.46 27.93
C ILE A 488 7.46 3.12 27.99
N ALA A 489 8.14 3.27 26.83
CA ALA A 489 9.47 3.84 26.74
C ALA A 489 9.54 5.29 27.27
N GLY A 490 10.72 5.77 27.67
CA GLY A 490 10.95 7.18 28.01
C GLY A 490 10.13 7.70 29.20
N ASN A 491 9.73 6.82 30.11
CA ASN A 491 9.00 7.16 31.34
C ASN A 491 9.93 7.17 32.56
N ASN A 492 9.39 7.41 33.76
CA ASN A 492 10.14 7.46 35.02
C ASN A 492 10.08 6.12 35.80
N ILE A 493 9.91 4.99 35.12
CA ILE A 493 9.74 3.67 35.76
C ILE A 493 11.09 3.15 36.27
N LYS A 494 11.16 2.88 37.57
CA LYS A 494 12.38 2.36 38.24
C LYS A 494 12.42 0.85 38.37
N VAL A 495 11.27 0.22 38.62
CA VAL A 495 11.16 -1.23 38.86
C VAL A 495 10.02 -1.77 38.01
N LEU A 496 10.29 -2.84 37.26
CA LEU A 496 9.30 -3.57 36.48
C LEU A 496 9.01 -4.89 37.17
N HIS A 497 7.76 -5.06 37.63
CA HIS A 497 7.30 -6.29 38.25
C HIS A 497 6.53 -7.15 37.25
N LYS A 498 6.84 -8.44 37.21
CA LYS A 498 6.16 -9.45 36.39
C LYS A 498 4.63 -9.44 36.59
N HIS A 499 4.15 -9.19 37.81
CA HIS A 499 2.71 -9.19 38.09
C HIS A 499 1.93 -8.15 37.25
N SER A 500 2.54 -6.98 36.98
CA SER A 500 1.89 -5.87 36.25
C SER A 500 1.60 -6.18 34.79
N PHE A 501 2.24 -7.20 34.22
CA PHE A 501 2.08 -7.58 32.82
C PHE A 501 1.56 -9.02 32.62
N SER A 502 1.70 -9.88 33.64
CA SER A 502 1.34 -11.31 33.56
C SER A 502 -0.14 -11.65 33.29
N HIS A 503 -1.03 -10.66 33.22
CA HIS A 503 -2.43 -10.81 32.81
C HIS A 503 -2.64 -10.52 31.30
N LEU A 504 -1.70 -9.86 30.63
CA LEU A 504 -1.75 -9.48 29.21
C LEU A 504 -1.43 -10.69 28.31
N THR A 505 -2.29 -11.70 28.30
CA THR A 505 -2.01 -13.02 27.70
C THR A 505 -1.76 -13.04 26.19
N ASN A 506 -2.06 -11.94 25.48
CA ASN A 506 -1.83 -11.80 24.03
C ASN A 506 -0.71 -10.82 23.68
N LEU A 507 0.09 -10.34 24.66
CA LEU A 507 1.16 -9.38 24.42
C LEU A 507 2.27 -10.00 23.55
N LYS A 508 2.46 -9.47 22.34
CA LYS A 508 3.46 -9.94 21.35
C LYS A 508 4.73 -9.09 21.39
N ALA A 509 4.60 -7.79 21.67
CA ALA A 509 5.75 -6.89 21.74
C ALA A 509 5.59 -5.80 22.80
N ILE A 510 6.70 -5.40 23.42
CA ILE A 510 6.76 -4.31 24.41
C ILE A 510 8.00 -3.44 24.19
N ASN A 511 7.90 -2.12 24.40
CA ASN A 511 9.08 -1.27 24.57
C ASN A 511 9.11 -0.68 25.98
N ILE A 512 10.24 -0.85 26.66
CA ILE A 512 10.52 -0.42 28.04
C ILE A 512 11.79 0.45 28.15
N GLN A 513 12.43 0.79 27.02
CA GLN A 513 13.69 1.53 26.94
C GLN A 513 13.55 2.96 27.50
N GLU A 514 14.68 3.64 27.68
CA GLU A 514 14.75 5.03 28.16
C GLU A 514 14.04 5.30 29.51
N ASN A 515 13.76 4.25 30.28
CA ASN A 515 13.31 4.32 31.66
C ASN A 515 14.51 4.23 32.63
N PRO A 516 14.48 4.91 33.80
CA PRO A 516 15.54 4.87 34.81
C PRO A 516 15.52 3.58 35.64
N LEU A 517 15.60 2.44 34.96
CA LEU A 517 15.45 1.09 35.51
C LEU A 517 16.59 0.74 36.49
N GLU A 518 16.22 0.15 37.62
CA GLU A 518 17.13 -0.29 38.68
C GLU A 518 17.23 -1.82 38.67
N CYS A 519 18.46 -2.36 38.69
CA CYS A 519 18.70 -3.80 38.78
C CYS A 519 18.33 -4.34 40.18
N THR A 520 17.05 -4.64 40.35
CA THR A 520 16.48 -5.36 41.49
C THR A 520 16.39 -6.86 41.18
N SER A 521 16.12 -7.70 42.18
CA SER A 521 15.85 -9.13 41.98
C SER A 521 14.67 -9.42 41.02
N GLU A 522 13.77 -8.45 40.87
CA GLU A 522 12.59 -8.54 40.02
C GLU A 522 12.93 -8.40 38.53
N PHE A 523 13.97 -7.62 38.19
CA PHE A 523 14.26 -7.27 36.80
C PHE A 523 14.74 -8.48 35.96
N PRO A 524 15.68 -9.32 36.42
CA PRO A 524 16.00 -10.57 35.71
C PRO A 524 14.80 -11.52 35.59
N ALA A 525 13.94 -11.61 36.61
CA ALA A 525 12.74 -12.45 36.59
C ALA A 525 11.63 -11.92 35.66
N PHE A 526 11.65 -10.62 35.37
CA PHE A 526 10.84 -9.97 34.35
C PHE A 526 11.40 -10.22 32.93
N ILE A 527 12.72 -10.16 32.73
CA ILE A 527 13.35 -10.55 31.45
C ILE A 527 13.13 -12.03 31.14
N GLU A 528 13.28 -12.93 32.12
CA GLU A 528 12.96 -14.35 31.98
C GLU A 528 11.49 -14.56 31.55
N TRP A 529 10.57 -13.74 32.08
CA TRP A 529 9.15 -13.79 31.69
C TRP A 529 8.94 -13.39 30.22
N LEU A 530 9.58 -12.33 29.74
CA LEU A 530 9.46 -11.89 28.34
C LEU A 530 9.91 -13.00 27.37
N TYR A 531 11.06 -13.63 27.62
CA TYR A 531 11.54 -14.75 26.81
C TYR A 531 10.59 -15.96 26.85
N ARG A 532 10.12 -16.32 28.05
CA ARG A 532 9.23 -17.48 28.29
C ARG A 532 7.88 -17.34 27.60
N ASP A 533 7.33 -16.12 27.54
CA ASP A 533 6.03 -15.82 26.93
C ASP A 533 6.20 -15.24 25.50
N HIS A 534 7.41 -15.34 24.95
CA HIS A 534 7.80 -14.95 23.58
C HIS A 534 7.56 -13.47 23.20
N VAL A 535 7.53 -12.57 24.19
CA VAL A 535 7.34 -11.13 23.98
C VAL A 535 8.61 -10.52 23.36
N GLN A 536 8.47 -9.87 22.21
CA GLN A 536 9.57 -9.24 21.48
C GLN A 536 9.81 -7.78 21.93
N PRO A 537 11.02 -7.22 21.75
CA PRO A 537 11.22 -5.77 21.78
C PRO A 537 10.38 -5.09 20.68
N LEU A 538 9.78 -3.94 21.00
CA LEU A 538 9.05 -3.12 20.03
C LEU A 538 9.93 -1.94 19.58
N GLU A 539 10.20 -1.86 18.28
CA GLU A 539 10.95 -0.78 17.62
C GLU A 539 10.32 0.61 17.84
N HIS A 540 11.15 1.66 17.78
CA HIS A 540 10.69 3.03 17.99
C HIS A 540 10.12 3.67 16.71
N THR A 541 8.87 3.33 16.35
CA THR A 541 8.18 3.85 15.16
C THR A 541 7.73 5.30 15.31
N GLY A 542 8.68 6.25 15.22
CA GLY A 542 8.43 7.70 15.27
C GLY A 542 7.74 8.29 14.02
N LYS A 543 6.68 7.64 13.52
CA LYS A 543 5.83 8.09 12.41
C LYS A 543 4.37 7.73 12.71
N SER A 544 3.44 8.58 12.27
CA SER A 544 2.00 8.35 12.48
C SER A 544 1.47 7.14 11.72
N ASP A 545 0.54 6.44 12.35
CA ASP A 545 0.20 5.04 12.08
C ASP A 545 -0.80 4.88 10.90
N VAL A 546 -0.41 5.41 9.73
CA VAL A 546 -1.21 5.42 8.48
C VAL A 546 -0.56 4.58 7.35
N ALA A 547 0.68 4.09 7.56
CA ALA A 547 1.40 3.25 6.60
C ALA A 547 2.14 2.09 7.31
N GLU A 548 1.44 0.97 7.53
CA GLU A 548 2.06 -0.28 7.95
C GLU A 548 2.80 -0.96 6.79
N GLU A 549 4.00 -0.48 6.46
CA GLU A 549 4.96 -1.22 5.61
C GLU A 549 6.28 -1.44 6.34
N LYS A 550 6.71 -2.71 6.40
CA LYS A 550 8.08 -3.18 6.68
C LYS A 550 8.70 -2.66 7.98
N LEU A 551 8.42 -3.35 9.08
CA LEU A 551 9.40 -3.47 10.16
C LEU A 551 10.66 -4.13 9.58
N GLU A 552 11.79 -3.41 9.58
CA GLU A 552 13.09 -4.04 9.40
C GLU A 552 13.43 -4.85 10.67
N LYS A 553 14.23 -5.91 10.53
CA LYS A 553 14.69 -6.68 11.70
C LYS A 553 15.85 -5.94 12.36
N SER A 554 15.59 -5.22 13.46
CA SER A 554 16.67 -4.74 14.32
C SER A 554 17.25 -5.88 15.17
N ASN A 555 18.48 -5.68 15.65
CA ASN A 555 19.25 -6.68 16.40
C ASN A 555 19.12 -6.52 17.93
N LEU A 556 18.17 -5.72 18.43
CA LEU A 556 17.98 -5.50 19.87
C LEU A 556 17.52 -6.80 20.55
N GLN A 557 18.26 -7.29 21.54
CA GLN A 557 17.87 -8.44 22.36
C GLN A 557 17.66 -8.04 23.82
N TRP A 558 16.81 -8.78 24.55
CA TRP A 558 16.58 -8.51 25.97
C TRP A 558 17.85 -8.70 26.81
N ASP A 559 18.77 -9.56 26.38
CA ASP A 559 20.08 -9.76 27.01
C ASP A 559 20.93 -8.48 27.01
N ASP A 560 20.91 -7.66 25.95
CA ASP A 560 21.65 -6.39 25.90
C ASP A 560 21.14 -5.42 26.98
N LEU A 561 19.81 -5.31 27.12
CA LEU A 561 19.16 -4.47 28.12
C LEU A 561 19.33 -5.02 29.54
N LEU A 562 19.31 -6.34 29.71
CA LEU A 562 19.60 -7.00 30.99
C LEU A 562 21.04 -6.72 31.43
N MET A 563 22.01 -6.88 30.52
CA MET A 563 23.40 -6.51 30.77
C MET A 563 23.50 -5.02 31.11
N GLU A 564 22.84 -4.13 30.36
CA GLU A 564 22.85 -2.68 30.57
C GLU A 564 22.37 -2.25 31.96
N VAL A 565 21.17 -2.67 32.36
CA VAL A 565 20.58 -2.29 33.65
C VAL A 565 21.39 -2.88 34.82
N CYS A 566 21.95 -4.08 34.65
CA CYS A 566 22.66 -4.82 35.70
C CYS A 566 24.19 -4.71 35.68
N LYS A 567 24.80 -3.80 34.89
CA LYS A 567 26.27 -3.59 34.72
C LYS A 567 27.14 -3.56 36.00
N HIS A 568 26.54 -3.37 37.19
CA HIS A 568 27.23 -3.18 38.47
C HIS A 568 26.99 -4.28 39.52
N GLN A 569 26.21 -5.33 39.21
CA GLN A 569 26.11 -6.50 40.08
C GLN A 569 26.90 -7.66 39.48
N ASN A 570 27.63 -8.41 40.32
CA ASN A 570 28.14 -9.72 39.93
C ASN A 570 26.96 -10.68 39.76
N VAL A 571 26.42 -10.75 38.55
CA VAL A 571 25.42 -11.77 38.17
C VAL A 571 26.14 -13.10 37.94
N ASP A 572 26.80 -13.60 38.98
CA ASP A 572 27.37 -14.95 39.08
C ASP A 572 26.27 -16.03 39.25
N GLN A 573 25.13 -15.80 38.60
CA GLN A 573 24.08 -16.77 38.35
C GLN A 573 23.92 -16.91 36.84
N LYS A 574 24.57 -17.93 36.28
CA LYS A 574 24.25 -18.41 34.93
C LYS A 574 22.79 -18.89 34.92
N ILE A 575 21.88 -18.02 34.49
CA ILE A 575 20.53 -18.40 34.10
C ILE A 575 20.69 -19.38 32.93
N GLN A 576 20.58 -20.69 33.20
CA GLN A 576 20.59 -21.69 32.14
C GLN A 576 19.26 -21.66 31.40
N ILE A 577 19.14 -20.72 30.47
CA ILE A 577 18.08 -20.70 29.46
C ILE A 577 18.20 -22.02 28.68
N LYS A 578 17.33 -22.98 28.99
CA LYS A 578 17.27 -24.27 28.29
C LYS A 578 16.55 -24.12 26.96
N THR A 579 17.19 -23.43 26.02
CA THR A 579 16.86 -23.58 24.60
C THR A 579 17.00 -25.06 24.24
N LYS A 580 15.92 -25.65 23.67
CA LYS A 580 16.09 -26.87 22.88
C LYS A 580 16.70 -26.42 21.55
N PRO A 581 17.82 -27.02 21.10
CA PRO A 581 18.34 -26.70 19.78
C PRO A 581 17.34 -27.12 18.71
N VAL A 582 17.10 -26.21 17.77
CA VAL A 582 16.60 -26.58 16.43
C VAL A 582 17.67 -27.43 15.75
N LYS A 583 17.26 -28.40 14.94
CA LYS A 583 18.16 -29.18 14.09
C LYS A 583 18.28 -28.49 12.74
N ASP A 584 19.37 -27.77 12.55
CA ASP A 584 19.93 -27.47 11.24
C ASP A 584 21.30 -28.13 11.18
N GLU A 585 21.57 -28.87 10.11
CA GLU A 585 22.83 -29.61 9.90
C GLU A 585 23.59 -28.92 8.75
N GLU A 586 24.66 -28.19 9.08
CA GLU A 586 25.66 -27.72 8.12
C GLU A 586 26.93 -28.58 8.25
N ASP A 587 27.37 -29.17 7.13
CA ASP A 587 28.73 -29.68 6.99
C ASP A 587 29.70 -28.50 6.88
N LEU A 588 30.83 -28.54 7.60
CA LEU A 588 32.17 -28.32 7.05
C LEU A 588 33.27 -28.63 8.08
N ASP A 589 34.52 -28.63 7.63
CA ASP A 589 35.56 -29.55 8.11
C ASP A 589 36.79 -28.88 8.77
N ASP A 590 37.50 -29.70 9.55
CA ASP A 590 38.94 -29.72 9.83
C ASP A 590 39.62 -28.67 10.77
N THR A 591 40.76 -29.13 11.31
CA THR A 591 41.89 -28.42 11.96
C THR A 591 41.83 -27.95 13.43
N ASN A 592 42.27 -28.87 14.29
CA ASN A 592 43.41 -28.75 15.23
C ASN A 592 43.46 -27.73 16.40
N GLU A 593 43.46 -28.35 17.59
CA GLU A 593 44.52 -28.31 18.62
C GLU A 593 44.65 -27.13 19.62
N HIS A 594 45.12 -27.57 20.81
CA HIS A 594 45.75 -26.83 21.90
C HIS A 594 44.91 -25.83 22.73
N ASP A 595 45.08 -25.77 24.06
CA ASP A 595 45.47 -26.81 25.03
C ASP A 595 45.24 -26.28 26.46
N LEU A 596 45.33 -27.17 27.47
CA LEU A 596 45.65 -26.90 28.88
C LEU A 596 44.71 -25.96 29.71
N ASN A 597 44.50 -26.17 31.02
CA ASN A 597 44.49 -27.37 31.88
C ASN A 597 43.94 -26.98 33.29
N PHE A 598 43.84 -27.97 34.19
CA PHE A 598 43.90 -27.86 35.67
C PHE A 598 42.76 -27.13 36.44
N TYR A 599 42.38 -27.50 37.67
CA TYR A 599 42.63 -28.68 38.56
C TYR A 599 41.24 -29.23 38.99
N GLN A 600 40.95 -30.53 39.14
CA GLN A 600 41.39 -31.48 40.20
C GLN A 600 40.99 -31.01 41.63
N TYR A 601 40.40 -31.76 42.56
CA TYR A 601 40.39 -33.21 42.91
C TYR A 601 39.00 -33.63 43.53
N THR A 602 38.71 -34.86 43.98
CA THR A 602 38.63 -36.21 43.34
C THR A 602 38.01 -37.24 44.34
N VAL A 603 37.11 -38.16 43.90
CA VAL A 603 36.83 -39.51 44.49
C VAL A 603 36.11 -39.51 45.88
N ILE A 604 35.39 -40.51 46.40
CA ILE A 604 35.00 -41.93 46.10
C ILE A 604 33.44 -42.03 46.01
N GLU A 605 32.70 -43.12 45.79
CA GLU A 605 32.83 -44.60 45.57
C GLU A 605 31.57 -44.98 44.74
N ASP A 606 31.47 -45.85 43.71
CA ASP A 606 32.09 -47.11 43.25
C ASP A 606 31.32 -48.40 43.63
N VAL A 607 30.44 -48.88 42.73
CA VAL A 607 29.85 -50.24 42.76
C VAL A 607 29.82 -50.86 41.34
N LYS A 608 30.74 -51.80 41.18
CA LYS A 608 30.94 -52.90 40.18
C LYS A 608 29.70 -53.70 39.74
N LEU A 609 29.70 -54.48 38.63
CA LEU A 609 30.54 -54.59 37.41
C LEU A 609 29.82 -55.58 36.44
N ASP A 610 30.53 -56.03 35.41
CA ASP A 610 30.31 -57.21 34.56
C ASP A 610 29.22 -57.13 33.48
N GLU A 611 29.34 -57.73 32.29
CA GLU A 611 30.42 -58.02 31.34
C GLU A 611 29.82 -59.07 30.38
N ALA A 612 29.76 -58.80 29.08
CA ALA A 612 29.76 -59.83 28.04
C ALA A 612 30.06 -59.23 26.66
N LYS A 613 31.03 -59.79 25.95
CA LYS A 613 31.26 -59.58 24.52
C LYS A 613 31.25 -60.92 23.79
N LEU A 614 31.11 -60.81 22.46
CA LEU A 614 31.73 -61.67 21.43
C LEU A 614 30.85 -62.74 20.76
N ASN A 615 31.20 -62.97 19.49
CA ASN A 615 30.70 -63.94 18.50
C ASN A 615 29.31 -63.63 17.91
N LYS A 616 29.11 -63.37 16.60
CA LYS A 616 29.79 -63.64 15.31
C LYS A 616 29.16 -64.79 14.51
N GLU A 617 28.34 -64.37 13.55
CA GLU A 617 28.06 -64.95 12.21
C GLU A 617 27.43 -66.35 12.04
N THR A 618 26.68 -66.45 10.93
CA THR A 618 26.24 -67.66 10.20
C THR A 618 25.38 -68.70 10.93
N GLU A 619 24.06 -68.54 10.83
CA GLU A 619 23.15 -69.39 10.04
C GLU A 619 21.75 -68.72 10.00
N LEU A 620 20.88 -68.89 9.00
CA LEU A 620 21.04 -69.13 7.55
C LEU A 620 19.77 -68.58 6.86
N ALA A 621 19.80 -68.30 5.55
CA ALA A 621 18.69 -67.62 4.87
C ALA A 621 17.45 -68.52 4.65
N MET A 622 16.34 -68.20 5.33
CA MET A 622 14.96 -68.53 4.96
C MET A 622 14.01 -67.39 5.41
N GLU A 623 12.72 -67.49 5.11
CA GLU A 623 11.65 -66.49 5.38
C GLU A 623 11.70 -65.15 4.62
N ALA A 624 12.82 -64.77 3.99
CA ALA A 624 12.88 -63.68 3.01
C ALA A 624 12.19 -64.01 1.65
N LYS A 625 11.08 -64.75 1.66
CA LYS A 625 10.43 -65.29 0.45
C LYS A 625 8.90 -65.15 0.39
N GLU A 626 8.19 -65.02 1.51
CA GLU A 626 6.70 -64.92 1.47
C GLU A 626 6.17 -63.48 1.36
N VAL A 627 6.98 -62.47 1.70
CA VAL A 627 6.55 -61.05 1.63
C VAL A 627 6.47 -60.53 0.18
N ASN A 628 7.35 -60.99 -0.71
CA ASN A 628 7.42 -60.46 -2.09
C ASN A 628 6.32 -61.02 -3.01
N GLU A 629 5.85 -62.25 -2.80
CA GLU A 629 4.89 -62.91 -3.71
C GLU A 629 3.43 -62.44 -3.55
N LEU A 630 3.18 -61.57 -2.56
CA LEU A 630 1.91 -60.88 -2.35
C LEU A 630 1.86 -59.50 -3.04
N ALA A 631 3.00 -58.84 -3.21
CA ALA A 631 3.09 -57.50 -3.80
C ALA A 631 2.76 -57.49 -5.31
N GLU A 632 3.26 -58.47 -6.07
CA GLU A 632 3.07 -58.55 -7.53
C GLU A 632 1.61 -58.84 -7.95
N LYS A 633 0.75 -59.30 -7.04
CA LYS A 633 -0.66 -59.61 -7.35
C LYS A 633 -1.61 -58.42 -7.20
N VAL A 634 -1.20 -57.34 -6.52
CA VAL A 634 -2.04 -56.14 -6.32
C VAL A 634 -1.85 -55.12 -7.45
N THR A 635 -0.65 -55.05 -8.04
CA THR A 635 -0.28 -54.02 -9.03
C THR A 635 -0.96 -54.17 -10.39
N SER A 636 -1.32 -55.39 -10.81
CA SER A 636 -1.77 -55.68 -12.19
C SER A 636 -3.21 -55.28 -12.52
N TYR A 637 -4.07 -55.02 -11.53
CA TYR A 637 -5.48 -54.68 -11.74
C TYR A 637 -5.85 -53.21 -11.41
N VAL A 638 -5.07 -52.53 -10.58
CA VAL A 638 -5.36 -51.16 -10.14
C VAL A 638 -4.97 -50.11 -11.20
N TRP A 639 -3.82 -50.28 -11.86
CA TRP A 639 -3.34 -49.30 -12.85
C TRP A 639 -4.26 -49.13 -14.08
N PRO A 640 -4.78 -50.19 -14.73
CA PRO A 640 -5.65 -50.03 -15.90
C PRO A 640 -6.98 -49.34 -15.57
N THR A 641 -7.55 -49.62 -14.38
CA THR A 641 -8.80 -49.00 -13.95
C THR A 641 -8.61 -47.54 -13.57
N PHE A 642 -7.49 -47.19 -12.91
CA PHE A 642 -7.15 -45.80 -12.61
C PHE A 642 -6.98 -44.96 -13.89
N LEU A 643 -6.26 -45.47 -14.91
CA LEU A 643 -6.06 -44.78 -16.19
C LEU A 643 -7.37 -44.53 -16.97
N VAL A 644 -8.31 -45.47 -16.95
CA VAL A 644 -9.63 -45.29 -17.57
C VAL A 644 -10.44 -44.20 -16.84
N VAL A 645 -10.46 -44.20 -15.51
CA VAL A 645 -11.15 -43.15 -14.73
C VAL A 645 -10.51 -41.78 -15.00
N PHE A 646 -9.18 -41.69 -15.01
CA PHE A 646 -8.47 -40.43 -15.26
C PHE A 646 -8.73 -39.89 -16.68
N SER A 647 -8.82 -40.77 -17.68
CA SER A 647 -9.17 -40.43 -19.06
C SER A 647 -10.60 -39.89 -19.19
N ILE A 648 -11.56 -40.49 -18.46
CA ILE A 648 -12.96 -40.03 -18.43
C ILE A 648 -13.06 -38.66 -17.75
N VAL A 649 -12.34 -38.42 -16.64
CA VAL A 649 -12.29 -37.10 -15.99
C VAL A 649 -11.70 -36.05 -16.93
N PHE A 650 -10.61 -36.35 -17.64
CA PHE A 650 -10.03 -35.44 -18.63
C PHE A 650 -10.99 -35.14 -19.79
N LEU A 651 -11.72 -36.14 -20.28
CA LEU A 651 -12.72 -35.95 -21.32
C LEU A 651 -13.88 -35.05 -20.85
N LEU A 652 -14.37 -35.25 -19.62
CA LEU A 652 -15.42 -34.42 -19.03
C LEU A 652 -14.95 -32.98 -18.79
N LEU A 653 -13.70 -32.77 -18.38
CA LEU A 653 -13.11 -31.43 -18.26
C LEU A 653 -12.95 -30.74 -19.63
N ALA A 654 -12.54 -31.47 -20.67
CA ALA A 654 -12.47 -30.94 -22.04
C ALA A 654 -13.86 -30.58 -22.60
N ILE A 655 -14.88 -31.40 -22.33
CA ILE A 655 -16.28 -31.12 -22.69
C ILE A 655 -16.81 -29.90 -21.90
N GLY A 656 -16.50 -29.80 -20.60
CA GLY A 656 -16.84 -28.64 -19.77
C GLY A 656 -16.21 -27.34 -20.28
N ASN A 657 -14.91 -27.36 -20.58
CA ASN A 657 -14.19 -26.18 -21.09
C ASN A 657 -14.65 -25.77 -22.50
N THR A 658 -15.00 -26.72 -23.38
CA THR A 658 -15.55 -26.39 -24.70
C THR A 658 -16.98 -25.85 -24.63
N LEU A 659 -17.82 -26.38 -23.73
CA LEU A 659 -19.13 -25.76 -23.42
C LEU A 659 -18.99 -24.36 -22.83
N ALA A 660 -18.04 -24.15 -21.91
CA ALA A 660 -17.75 -22.83 -21.34
C ALA A 660 -17.30 -21.84 -22.44
N LEU A 661 -16.41 -22.25 -23.36
CA LEU A 661 -15.99 -21.46 -24.52
C LEU A 661 -17.14 -21.12 -25.47
N VAL A 662 -18.06 -22.05 -25.71
CA VAL A 662 -19.25 -21.81 -26.57
C VAL A 662 -20.25 -20.86 -25.88
N ILE A 663 -20.41 -20.93 -24.56
CA ILE A 663 -21.25 -19.99 -23.80
C ILE A 663 -20.61 -18.60 -23.75
N TYR A 664 -19.29 -18.53 -23.49
CA TYR A 664 -18.50 -17.30 -23.48
C TYR A 664 -18.58 -16.57 -24.83
N ASN A 665 -18.33 -17.27 -25.94
CA ASN A 665 -18.41 -16.71 -27.29
C ASN A 665 -19.84 -16.31 -27.72
N ARG A 666 -20.88 -16.82 -27.06
CA ARG A 666 -22.29 -16.51 -27.38
C ARG A 666 -22.82 -15.27 -26.65
N ASN A 667 -22.18 -14.83 -25.57
CA ASN A 667 -22.59 -13.67 -24.78
C ASN A 667 -21.78 -12.39 -25.05
N ARG A 668 -20.88 -12.39 -26.04
CA ARG A 668 -20.00 -11.24 -26.30
C ARG A 668 -20.71 -10.13 -27.09
N ASN A 669 -21.29 -9.17 -26.38
CA ASN A 669 -21.47 -7.80 -26.89
C ASN A 669 -20.08 -7.18 -27.20
N PRO A 670 -19.96 -6.28 -28.20
CA PRO A 670 -18.66 -5.97 -28.81
C PRO A 670 -17.86 -4.85 -28.11
N TYR A 671 -17.85 -4.79 -26.78
CA TYR A 671 -16.94 -3.92 -26.01
C TYR A 671 -16.32 -4.68 -24.82
N ASN A 672 -15.28 -4.09 -24.22
CA ASN A 672 -14.42 -4.65 -23.17
C ASN A 672 -13.57 -5.87 -23.61
N THR A 673 -12.38 -5.59 -24.11
CA THR A 673 -11.23 -6.52 -24.15
C THR A 673 -10.45 -6.42 -22.84
N VAL A 674 -10.48 -7.47 -22.01
CA VAL A 674 -9.54 -7.60 -20.88
C VAL A 674 -8.19 -8.06 -21.42
N GLY A 675 -7.29 -7.12 -21.69
CA GLY A 675 -5.87 -7.37 -21.91
C GLY A 675 -5.10 -7.48 -20.58
N LEU A 676 -3.88 -8.04 -20.62
CA LEU A 676 -3.03 -8.11 -19.42
C LEU A 676 -2.41 -6.74 -19.11
N ARG A 677 -3.08 -5.92 -18.29
CA ARG A 677 -2.42 -4.81 -17.59
C ARG A 677 -1.45 -5.37 -16.55
N THR A 678 -0.21 -5.65 -16.96
CA THR A 678 0.93 -5.72 -16.03
C THR A 678 1.11 -4.35 -15.36
N ALA A 679 1.41 -4.35 -14.06
CA ALA A 679 1.24 -3.17 -13.23
C ALA A 679 2.25 -2.05 -13.53
N PHE A 680 1.77 -0.97 -14.14
CA PHE A 680 2.20 0.39 -13.81
C PHE A 680 0.94 1.23 -13.58
N THR A 681 0.86 1.84 -12.40
CA THR A 681 -0.19 2.81 -12.02
C THR A 681 0.27 4.22 -12.39
N SER A 682 -0.67 5.08 -12.81
CA SER A 682 -0.44 6.53 -12.66
C SER A 682 -0.07 6.81 -11.20
N PRO A 683 0.90 7.70 -10.91
CA PRO A 683 1.28 8.04 -9.54
C PRO A 683 0.13 8.71 -8.75
N PHE A 684 -0.94 9.14 -9.41
CA PHE A 684 -2.11 9.79 -8.79
C PHE A 684 -3.31 8.85 -8.63
N LYS A 685 -3.47 7.85 -9.51
CA LYS A 685 -4.49 6.79 -9.35
C LYS A 685 -4.17 5.86 -8.16
N ARG A 686 -4.46 6.33 -6.94
CA ARG A 686 -4.87 5.46 -5.81
C ARG A 686 -6.00 4.55 -6.29
N THR A 687 -6.09 3.35 -5.71
CA THR A 687 -6.85 2.24 -6.30
C THR A 687 -8.39 2.37 -6.22
N VAL A 688 -8.97 3.35 -6.91
CA VAL A 688 -10.40 3.40 -7.22
C VAL A 688 -10.70 2.33 -8.26
N VAL A 689 -11.05 1.14 -7.78
CA VAL A 689 -11.48 0.04 -8.65
C VAL A 689 -12.83 0.43 -9.27
N LYS A 690 -12.87 0.72 -10.58
CA LYS A 690 -14.13 0.72 -11.36
C LYS A 690 -14.75 -0.68 -11.27
N LEU A 691 -15.66 -0.85 -10.32
CA LEU A 691 -16.33 -2.10 -9.98
C LEU A 691 -17.76 -2.04 -10.50
N ASP A 692 -18.06 -2.89 -11.49
CA ASP A 692 -19.42 -3.05 -12.01
C ASP A 692 -20.41 -3.42 -10.89
N THR A 693 -21.22 -2.43 -10.51
CA THR A 693 -22.55 -2.53 -9.89
C THR A 693 -22.82 -3.63 -8.83
N THR A 694 -21.81 -4.04 -8.06
CA THR A 694 -21.98 -4.72 -6.76
C THR A 694 -20.86 -4.35 -5.79
N PRO A 695 -21.17 -3.91 -4.54
CA PRO A 695 -20.16 -3.37 -3.64
C PRO A 695 -19.25 -4.47 -3.05
N ARG A 696 -18.00 -4.53 -3.52
CA ARG A 696 -16.99 -5.50 -3.06
C ARG A 696 -16.37 -5.19 -1.68
N TYR A 697 -16.93 -4.21 -0.96
CA TYR A 697 -16.53 -3.77 0.38
C TYR A 697 -16.71 -4.82 1.49
N HIS A 698 -17.40 -5.94 1.21
CA HIS A 698 -17.74 -6.95 2.21
C HIS A 698 -16.51 -7.60 2.90
N LYS A 699 -15.33 -7.59 2.26
CA LYS A 699 -14.16 -8.34 2.75
C LYS A 699 -13.35 -7.64 3.86
N LEU A 700 -13.47 -6.33 4.02
CA LEU A 700 -12.90 -5.58 5.16
C LEU A 700 -13.79 -5.69 6.43
N TYR A 701 -15.00 -6.24 6.31
CA TYR A 701 -15.92 -6.47 7.44
C TYR A 701 -15.65 -7.81 8.17
N GLU A 702 -15.00 -8.78 7.52
CA GLU A 702 -14.85 -10.14 8.07
C GLU A 702 -13.85 -10.17 9.25
N GLU A 703 -12.79 -9.36 9.22
CA GLU A 703 -11.79 -9.26 10.31
C GLU A 703 -12.29 -8.49 11.56
N CYS A 704 -13.53 -7.98 11.53
CA CYS A 704 -14.21 -7.36 12.68
C CYS A 704 -15.43 -8.17 13.18
N SER A 705 -15.61 -9.42 12.73
CA SER A 705 -16.81 -10.22 13.03
C SER A 705 -16.61 -11.25 14.16
N VAL A 706 -17.14 -10.96 15.35
CA VAL A 706 -17.27 -11.89 16.50
C VAL A 706 -18.28 -13.01 16.18
N PRO A 707 -18.07 -14.28 16.58
CA PRO A 707 -18.84 -15.42 16.07
C PRO A 707 -20.35 -15.39 16.33
N ASN A 708 -21.10 -15.82 15.31
CA ASN A 708 -22.57 -15.94 15.35
C ASN A 708 -23.06 -16.88 16.46
N THR A 709 -23.94 -16.37 17.33
CA THR A 709 -24.83 -17.19 18.17
C THR A 709 -26.29 -17.04 17.68
N PRO A 710 -27.13 -18.09 17.73
CA PRO A 710 -28.44 -18.04 17.08
C PRO A 710 -29.46 -17.21 17.86
N ILE A 711 -30.08 -16.22 17.19
CA ILE A 711 -31.19 -15.45 17.78
C ILE A 711 -32.45 -16.34 17.86
N VAL A 712 -32.80 -16.75 19.07
CA VAL A 712 -34.07 -17.44 19.35
C VAL A 712 -35.21 -16.42 19.31
N LYS A 713 -36.25 -16.68 18.50
CA LYS A 713 -37.45 -15.84 18.46
C LYS A 713 -38.29 -16.01 19.74
N GLY A 714 -38.32 -14.99 20.59
CA GLY A 714 -39.26 -14.83 21.69
C GLY A 714 -40.48 -13.99 21.26
N ASN A 715 -41.69 -14.41 21.66
CA ASN A 715 -42.94 -13.72 21.29
C ASN A 715 -43.28 -12.55 22.24
N LEU A 716 -44.05 -11.60 21.71
CA LEU A 716 -44.75 -10.56 22.47
C LEU A 716 -45.68 -11.14 23.53
N LEU A 717 -45.65 -10.54 24.73
CA LEU A 717 -46.83 -10.24 25.56
C LEU A 717 -46.41 -9.14 26.55
N GLY A 718 -47.18 -8.04 26.64
CA GLY A 718 -46.82 -6.87 27.44
C GLY A 718 -47.63 -6.74 28.73
N ASN A 719 -47.42 -5.65 29.48
CA ASN A 719 -48.41 -5.17 30.44
C ASN A 719 -48.33 -3.65 30.70
N ILE A 720 -49.46 -3.11 31.17
CA ILE A 720 -49.77 -1.68 31.29
C ILE A 720 -49.52 -1.18 32.71
N VAL A 721 -48.95 0.02 32.89
CA VAL A 721 -49.39 1.05 33.87
C VAL A 721 -49.15 2.45 33.28
N SER A 722 -50.03 3.41 33.61
CA SER A 722 -50.06 4.79 33.11
C SER A 722 -49.93 5.83 34.22
N SER A 723 -49.47 7.06 33.90
CA SER A 723 -50.15 8.30 34.35
C SER A 723 -49.60 9.60 33.71
N HIS A 724 -50.50 10.39 33.10
CA HIS A 724 -50.74 11.83 33.28
C HIS A 724 -49.59 12.89 33.24
N LEU A 725 -49.79 14.14 32.78
CA LEU A 725 -50.99 14.84 32.25
C LEU A 725 -50.59 16.10 31.44
N ASN A 726 -51.42 16.44 30.45
CA ASN A 726 -51.61 17.77 29.81
C ASN A 726 -50.44 18.50 29.11
N GLY A 727 -50.85 19.36 28.17
CA GLY A 727 -50.04 20.40 27.53
C GLY A 727 -50.97 21.41 26.84
N SER A 728 -50.41 22.40 26.14
CA SER A 728 -51.17 23.35 25.31
C SER A 728 -50.28 23.96 24.23
N ALA A 729 -50.81 24.12 23.02
CA ALA A 729 -50.14 24.83 21.93
C ALA A 729 -50.67 26.27 21.84
N LEU A 730 -49.84 27.24 21.41
CA LEU A 730 -50.31 28.49 20.79
C LEU A 730 -49.21 29.30 20.07
N SER A 731 -49.62 29.90 18.94
CA SER A 731 -49.12 31.14 18.30
C SER A 731 -47.62 31.38 18.03
N LYS A 732 -47.30 31.45 16.73
CA LYS A 732 -46.30 32.41 16.19
C LYS A 732 -46.81 33.86 16.34
N PRO A 733 -45.91 34.86 16.34
CA PRO A 733 -46.14 36.13 15.65
C PRO A 733 -45.27 36.25 14.37
N LYS A 734 -45.50 37.31 13.59
CA LYS A 734 -44.67 37.78 12.46
C LYS A 734 -44.16 39.20 12.80
N SER A 735 -43.11 39.59 12.07
CA SER A 735 -42.63 40.97 11.85
C SER A 735 -42.12 41.72 13.11
N ASP A 736 -41.32 42.78 13.03
CA ASP A 736 -40.96 43.66 11.89
C ASP A 736 -39.44 43.93 11.78
N ASN A 737 -39.03 44.54 10.65
CA ASN A 737 -37.69 45.12 10.45
C ASN A 737 -37.48 46.37 11.32
N VAL A 738 -36.22 46.82 11.51
CA VAL A 738 -35.71 48.17 11.16
C VAL A 738 -34.33 48.47 11.77
N VAL A 739 -33.46 49.09 10.95
CA VAL A 739 -32.01 49.41 11.15
C VAL A 739 -31.09 48.18 11.20
#